data_AF-A0AAV9CJ53-F1
#
_entry.id   AF-A0AAV9CJ53-F1
#
_cell.length_a   1.000
_cell.length_b   1.000
_cell.length_c   1.000
_cell.angle_alpha   90.00
_cell.angle_beta   90.00
_cell.angle_gamma   90.00
#
_symmetry.space_group_name_H-M   'P 1'
#
loop_
_entity.id
_entity.type
_entity.pdbx_description
1 polymer ?
#
loop_
_entity_poly.entity_id
_entity_poly.type
_entity_poly.pdbx_seq_one_letter_code
_entity_poly.pdbx_strand_id
1 'polypeptide(L)'
;MEDYSSVNCVSDTVFFRIRGEKIACSRQRIAALSSPFNAMLNGCFSESLLQDIDLSENDLSPLGMKTIAQFSQTGSLNDTLSPEALLEILVFANRFFCERLKDACDRKLSSFISSRQDAIDLMECALEENSPVLAASCLQVFLHELPDCLKDEQVVRIFCNATKQQRSIMVGHASFSLYCLLSEVAMNTDPRSDVTACFLERLVEAAMNSRQKQLAYHQLGCVKLLRKEYTEAEHLFSAAFEAGHVYSIAGLARLASIRGDKVTAYKRLSSVMSSYPPLGWMYQERSLYCEGESRWEDLEKAMELDPTLIYPYMYRAASLMRKQNVEAALAEINRLLGFRLSLECLELRFCFYLALEDYRNALCDVQAILTLSPDYRMFEGRVAASQLRTLVREHVEQWTTADCWMQLYDRWSSVDDIGSLSVIYQMLESDAAKGILYFRQSLLLLRLNCPEAAMRSLQLARQHAASDHERLVYEGWILYDTGHCQEGLQKAEESISLQRSFEAFFLKAYALADSSTDPSCSTTVVSLLEEALKCPSDRLRKGQALNNLGSVYVDCGKLDLAADCYISALKIRHTRAHQGLARVHFLRNDRSAAYEEMKKLIEKARNNASAYEKRSEYCDRELTKADLQMVTQLDPLRVYPYRYRAAVLMDSHKEKEAIAELTRAIAFKADLHLLHLRAAFHEHIGDISGALRDCRAALSVDPNHQEMLELHSRVNSQEP
;
A
#
# COMPACT_ATOMS: atom_id res chain seq x y z
N MET A 1 7.71 -65.24 -59.35
CA MET A 1 6.48 -64.67 -59.92
C MET A 1 5.33 -65.14 -59.06
N GLU A 2 4.94 -64.33 -58.09
CA GLU A 2 3.57 -64.18 -57.61
C GLU A 2 3.54 -62.85 -56.85
N ASP A 3 2.92 -61.87 -57.52
CA ASP A 3 2.66 -60.51 -57.05
C ASP A 3 1.68 -60.56 -55.88
N TYR A 4 2.09 -60.01 -54.74
CA TYR A 4 1.17 -59.48 -53.71
C TYR A 4 1.65 -58.10 -53.29
N SER A 5 1.61 -57.15 -54.23
CA SER A 5 1.61 -55.72 -53.93
C SER A 5 0.17 -55.20 -53.97
N SER A 6 -0.70 -55.75 -53.11
CA SER A 6 -1.95 -55.05 -52.79
C SER A 6 -1.59 -53.86 -51.90
N VAL A 7 -1.24 -52.74 -52.53
CA VAL A 7 -1.29 -51.43 -51.87
C VAL A 7 -2.76 -51.24 -51.48
N ASN A 8 -3.10 -51.56 -50.22
CA ASN A 8 -4.39 -51.24 -49.65
C ASN A 8 -4.54 -49.72 -49.76
N CYS A 9 -5.28 -49.27 -50.76
CA CYS A 9 -5.59 -47.86 -50.98
C CYS A 9 -6.62 -47.47 -49.92
N VAL A 10 -6.15 -47.23 -48.69
CA VAL A 10 -6.99 -46.76 -47.60
C VAL A 10 -7.53 -45.39 -48.02
N SER A 11 -8.86 -45.26 -48.06
CA SER A 11 -9.55 -44.01 -48.40
C SER A 11 -9.04 -42.85 -47.55
N ASP A 12 -8.79 -41.71 -48.19
CA ASP A 12 -8.42 -40.45 -47.52
C ASP A 12 -9.57 -39.89 -46.68
N THR A 13 -10.80 -40.34 -46.92
CA THR A 13 -11.96 -40.03 -46.05
C THR A 13 -12.18 -41.16 -45.04
N VAL A 14 -12.31 -40.78 -43.76
CA VAL A 14 -12.70 -41.65 -42.65
C VAL A 14 -14.01 -41.12 -42.04
N PHE A 15 -14.92 -42.01 -41.66
CA PHE A 15 -16.19 -41.68 -41.03
C PHE A 15 -16.14 -42.04 -39.55
N PHE A 16 -16.30 -41.04 -38.70
CA PHE A 16 -16.44 -41.26 -37.26
C PHE A 16 -17.92 -41.36 -36.91
N ARG A 17 -18.31 -42.46 -36.26
CA ARG A 17 -19.66 -42.64 -35.72
C ARG A 17 -19.72 -42.08 -34.30
N ILE A 18 -20.63 -41.14 -34.07
CA ILE A 18 -20.90 -40.52 -32.78
C ILE A 18 -22.40 -40.59 -32.51
N ARG A 19 -22.82 -41.36 -31.52
CA ARG A 19 -24.23 -41.47 -31.09
C ARG A 19 -25.23 -41.75 -32.24
N GLY A 20 -24.78 -42.50 -33.25
CA GLY A 20 -25.57 -42.87 -34.44
C GLY A 20 -25.40 -41.94 -35.65
N GLU A 21 -24.78 -40.77 -35.53
CA GLU A 21 -24.41 -39.92 -36.67
C GLU A 21 -23.05 -40.32 -37.25
N LYS A 22 -22.92 -40.37 -38.58
CA LYS A 22 -21.64 -40.54 -39.28
C LYS A 22 -21.11 -39.19 -39.74
N ILE A 23 -19.89 -38.85 -39.33
CA ILE A 23 -19.25 -37.57 -39.64
C ILE A 23 -18.02 -37.85 -40.51
N ALA A 24 -18.00 -37.27 -41.72
CA ALA A 24 -16.91 -37.44 -42.68
C ALA A 24 -15.73 -36.53 -42.34
N CYS A 25 -14.54 -37.10 -42.23
CA CYS A 25 -13.30 -36.39 -41.91
C CYS A 25 -12.18 -36.79 -42.89
N SER A 26 -11.22 -35.89 -43.13
CA SER A 26 -9.97 -36.24 -43.81
C SER A 26 -9.06 -37.01 -42.85
N ARG A 27 -8.67 -38.22 -43.24
CA ARG A 27 -7.80 -39.11 -42.46
C ARG A 27 -6.47 -38.43 -42.14
N GLN A 28 -5.84 -37.81 -43.13
CA GLN A 28 -4.56 -37.11 -42.95
C GLN A 28 -4.67 -35.94 -41.97
N ARG A 29 -5.75 -35.13 -42.05
CA ARG A 29 -5.92 -33.95 -41.19
C ARG A 29 -6.21 -34.32 -39.75
N ILE A 30 -7.05 -35.33 -39.50
CA ILE A 30 -7.29 -35.82 -38.14
C ILE A 30 -6.03 -36.49 -37.58
N ALA A 31 -5.32 -37.29 -38.39
CA ALA A 31 -4.03 -37.87 -37.99
C ALA A 31 -3.01 -36.80 -37.57
N ALA A 32 -3.03 -35.63 -38.22
CA ALA A 32 -2.12 -34.52 -37.90
C ALA A 32 -2.46 -33.78 -36.60
N LEU A 33 -3.62 -34.01 -35.97
CA LEU A 33 -4.00 -33.35 -34.73
C LEU A 33 -3.17 -33.81 -33.53
N SER A 34 -2.76 -35.08 -33.50
CA SER A 34 -1.97 -35.64 -32.40
C SER A 34 -1.27 -36.96 -32.77
N SER A 35 -0.27 -37.34 -31.98
CA SER A 35 0.40 -38.64 -32.15
C SER A 35 -0.51 -39.85 -31.91
N PRO A 36 -1.47 -39.86 -30.96
CA PRO A 36 -2.48 -40.91 -30.87
C PRO A 36 -3.32 -41.07 -32.14
N PHE A 37 -3.81 -39.97 -32.73
CA PHE A 37 -4.59 -40.05 -33.96
C PHE A 37 -3.76 -40.54 -35.14
N ASN A 38 -2.50 -40.11 -35.24
CA ASN A 38 -1.60 -40.60 -36.27
C ASN A 38 -1.34 -42.11 -36.13
N ALA A 39 -1.14 -42.59 -34.90
CA ALA A 39 -0.96 -44.02 -34.64
C ALA A 39 -2.24 -44.82 -34.96
N MET A 40 -3.41 -44.33 -34.54
CA MET A 40 -4.70 -45.01 -34.79
C MET A 40 -5.04 -45.07 -36.28
N LEU A 41 -4.85 -43.98 -37.03
CA LEU A 41 -5.31 -43.86 -38.41
C LEU A 41 -4.27 -44.31 -39.44
N ASN A 42 -2.98 -44.18 -39.14
CA ASN A 42 -1.89 -44.48 -40.08
C ASN A 42 -0.90 -45.54 -39.55
N GLY A 43 -1.07 -46.01 -38.31
CA GLY A 43 -0.20 -47.02 -37.70
C GLY A 43 -0.72 -48.45 -37.82
N CYS A 44 -0.34 -49.29 -36.87
CA CYS A 44 -0.58 -50.74 -36.89
C CYS A 44 -1.90 -51.18 -36.23
N PHE A 45 -2.77 -50.25 -35.86
CA PHE A 45 -4.06 -50.55 -35.23
C PHE A 45 -5.10 -51.01 -36.25
N SER A 46 -6.12 -51.76 -35.82
CA SER A 46 -7.23 -52.21 -36.70
C SER A 46 -7.92 -51.06 -37.43
N GLU A 47 -8.03 -49.92 -36.75
CA GLU A 47 -8.64 -48.68 -37.17
C GLU A 47 -7.94 -48.05 -38.40
N SER A 48 -6.67 -48.37 -38.64
CA SER A 48 -5.95 -47.87 -39.82
C SER A 48 -6.48 -48.47 -41.12
N LEU A 49 -7.12 -49.65 -41.05
CA LEU A 49 -7.73 -50.34 -42.19
C LEU A 49 -9.24 -50.07 -42.33
N LEU A 50 -9.88 -49.46 -41.32
CA LEU A 50 -11.32 -49.22 -41.29
C LEU A 50 -11.68 -47.84 -41.85
N GLN A 51 -12.75 -47.77 -42.64
CA GLN A 51 -13.34 -46.49 -43.07
C GLN A 51 -14.38 -45.94 -42.09
N ASP A 52 -15.01 -46.81 -41.31
CA ASP A 52 -16.00 -46.46 -40.28
C ASP A 52 -15.40 -46.79 -38.90
N ILE A 53 -15.15 -45.77 -38.08
CA ILE A 53 -14.61 -45.90 -36.72
C ILE A 53 -15.65 -45.38 -35.73
N ASP A 54 -15.96 -46.15 -34.70
CA ASP A 54 -16.90 -45.72 -33.65
C ASP A 54 -16.16 -45.00 -32.52
N LEU A 55 -16.55 -43.76 -32.23
CA LEU A 55 -16.01 -42.94 -31.13
C LEU A 55 -17.08 -42.58 -30.10
N SER A 56 -18.25 -43.24 -30.12
CA SER A 56 -19.41 -42.86 -29.30
C SER A 56 -19.18 -42.95 -27.78
N GLU A 57 -18.19 -43.73 -27.32
CA GLU A 57 -17.85 -43.89 -25.89
C GLU A 57 -16.88 -42.82 -25.34
N ASN A 58 -16.64 -41.72 -26.08
CA ASN A 58 -15.70 -40.66 -25.67
C ASN A 58 -16.39 -39.35 -25.26
N ASP A 59 -17.66 -39.41 -24.84
CA ASP A 59 -18.46 -38.27 -24.35
C ASP A 59 -18.51 -37.04 -25.29
N LEU A 60 -18.22 -37.24 -26.57
CA LEU A 60 -18.23 -36.22 -27.60
C LEU A 60 -19.60 -36.17 -28.29
N SER A 61 -20.13 -34.98 -28.55
CA SER A 61 -21.35 -34.82 -29.33
C SER A 61 -21.07 -34.83 -30.84
N PRO A 62 -22.09 -35.07 -31.69
CA PRO A 62 -21.94 -34.91 -33.13
C PRO A 62 -21.50 -33.48 -33.53
N LEU A 63 -21.90 -32.47 -32.76
CA LEU A 63 -21.48 -31.08 -32.98
C LEU A 63 -19.99 -30.90 -32.65
N GLY A 64 -19.51 -31.47 -31.54
CA GLY A 64 -18.10 -31.45 -31.17
C GLY A 64 -17.23 -32.10 -32.23
N MET A 65 -17.59 -33.29 -32.71
CA MET A 65 -16.81 -33.97 -33.76
C MET A 65 -16.83 -33.22 -35.10
N LYS A 66 -17.96 -32.59 -35.48
CA LYS A 66 -18.03 -31.69 -36.65
C LYS A 66 -17.09 -30.48 -36.49
N THR A 67 -17.02 -29.92 -35.28
CA THR A 67 -16.15 -28.80 -34.95
C THR A 67 -14.68 -29.21 -34.99
N ILE A 68 -14.32 -30.37 -34.46
CA ILE A 68 -12.96 -30.93 -34.53
C ILE A 68 -12.57 -31.20 -35.98
N ALA A 69 -13.49 -31.75 -36.76
CA ALA A 69 -13.29 -31.94 -38.19
C ALA A 69 -13.01 -30.61 -38.88
N GLN A 70 -13.77 -29.56 -38.60
CA GLN A 70 -13.54 -28.21 -39.15
C GLN A 70 -12.20 -27.61 -38.65
N PHE A 71 -11.88 -27.77 -37.37
CA PHE A 71 -10.62 -27.29 -36.78
C PHE A 71 -9.41 -27.96 -37.44
N SER A 72 -9.47 -29.26 -37.73
CA SER A 72 -8.40 -29.98 -38.44
C SER A 72 -8.09 -29.40 -39.83
N GLN A 73 -9.04 -28.66 -40.41
CA GLN A 73 -8.90 -28.01 -41.71
C GLN A 73 -8.46 -26.56 -41.62
N THR A 74 -8.98 -25.83 -40.63
CA THR A 74 -8.87 -24.37 -40.53
C THR A 74 -7.85 -23.91 -39.49
N GLY A 75 -7.61 -24.71 -38.46
CA GLY A 75 -6.81 -24.35 -37.29
C GLY A 75 -7.51 -23.35 -36.34
N SER A 76 -8.80 -23.07 -36.54
CA SER A 76 -9.55 -22.08 -35.75
C SER A 76 -10.90 -22.64 -35.29
N LEU A 77 -11.34 -22.26 -34.08
CA LEU A 77 -12.67 -22.55 -33.55
C LEU A 77 -13.67 -21.46 -33.97
N ASN A 78 -14.94 -21.82 -34.16
CA ASN A 78 -15.99 -20.86 -34.52
C ASN A 78 -16.39 -20.01 -33.32
N ASP A 79 -16.72 -18.73 -33.55
CA ASP A 79 -17.11 -17.79 -32.48
C ASP A 79 -18.48 -18.06 -31.86
N THR A 80 -19.33 -18.86 -32.52
CA THR A 80 -20.71 -19.15 -32.09
C THR A 80 -20.84 -20.38 -31.20
N LEU A 81 -19.73 -21.01 -30.79
CA LEU A 81 -19.75 -22.20 -29.94
C LEU A 81 -20.15 -21.85 -28.51
N SER A 82 -21.00 -22.67 -27.89
CA SER A 82 -21.35 -22.50 -26.48
C SER A 82 -20.22 -23.00 -25.56
N PRO A 83 -20.13 -22.51 -24.31
CA PRO A 83 -19.14 -22.98 -23.35
C PRO A 83 -19.20 -24.49 -23.12
N GLU A 84 -20.38 -25.10 -23.09
CA GLU A 84 -20.55 -26.55 -22.90
C GLU A 84 -19.94 -27.35 -24.06
N ALA A 85 -20.15 -26.88 -25.30
CA ALA A 85 -19.55 -27.50 -26.48
C ALA A 85 -18.01 -27.32 -26.51
N LEU A 86 -17.50 -26.21 -25.98
CA LEU A 86 -16.06 -26.00 -25.85
C LEU A 86 -15.44 -26.89 -24.78
N LEU A 87 -16.14 -27.12 -23.66
CA LEU A 87 -15.71 -28.01 -22.58
C LEU A 87 -15.62 -29.47 -23.07
N GLU A 88 -16.62 -29.98 -23.80
CA GLU A 88 -16.51 -31.34 -24.34
C GLU A 88 -15.33 -31.49 -25.32
N ILE A 89 -15.08 -30.47 -26.14
CA ILE A 89 -13.96 -30.47 -27.10
C ILE A 89 -12.62 -30.37 -26.35
N LEU A 90 -12.55 -29.61 -25.27
CA LEU A 90 -11.37 -29.49 -24.42
C LEU A 90 -11.00 -30.84 -23.79
N VAL A 91 -11.97 -31.51 -23.16
CA VAL A 91 -11.81 -32.85 -22.54
C VAL A 91 -11.33 -33.85 -23.59
N PHE A 92 -11.96 -33.83 -24.78
CA PHE A 92 -11.52 -34.67 -25.89
C PHE A 92 -10.10 -34.36 -26.34
N ALA A 93 -9.77 -33.07 -26.51
CA ALA A 93 -8.46 -32.63 -26.95
C ALA A 93 -7.38 -33.07 -25.96
N ASN A 94 -7.64 -32.99 -24.66
CA ASN A 94 -6.74 -33.44 -23.61
C ASN A 94 -6.58 -34.97 -23.64
N ARG A 95 -7.69 -35.73 -23.71
CA ARG A 95 -7.68 -37.20 -23.78
C ARG A 95 -6.88 -37.76 -24.96
N PHE A 96 -6.95 -37.09 -26.11
CA PHE A 96 -6.26 -37.49 -27.33
C PHE A 96 -4.97 -36.70 -27.62
N PHE A 97 -4.46 -35.93 -26.65
CA PHE A 97 -3.22 -35.14 -26.77
C PHE A 97 -3.19 -34.20 -27.99
N CYS A 98 -4.32 -33.59 -28.31
CA CYS A 98 -4.46 -32.61 -29.39
C CYS A 98 -4.08 -31.20 -28.88
N GLU A 99 -2.80 -30.94 -28.66
CA GLU A 99 -2.29 -29.72 -27.99
C GLU A 99 -2.79 -28.40 -28.62
N ARG A 100 -2.83 -28.30 -29.96
CA ARG A 100 -3.31 -27.08 -30.63
C ARG A 100 -4.79 -26.83 -30.45
N LEU A 101 -5.58 -27.91 -30.45
CA LEU A 101 -7.03 -27.83 -30.22
C LEU A 101 -7.30 -27.48 -28.76
N LYS A 102 -6.55 -28.09 -27.84
CA LYS A 102 -6.62 -27.80 -26.40
C LYS A 102 -6.33 -26.32 -26.12
N ASP A 103 -5.21 -25.78 -26.62
CA ASP A 103 -4.84 -24.36 -26.45
C ASP A 103 -5.90 -23.41 -27.06
N ALA A 104 -6.50 -23.78 -28.20
CA ALA A 104 -7.58 -23.00 -28.79
C ALA A 104 -8.85 -22.99 -27.91
N CYS A 105 -9.22 -24.14 -27.34
CA CYS A 105 -10.34 -24.25 -26.40
C CYS A 105 -10.06 -23.48 -25.10
N ASP A 106 -8.85 -23.62 -24.54
CA ASP A 106 -8.39 -22.96 -23.31
C ASP A 106 -8.58 -21.43 -23.41
N ARG A 107 -8.07 -20.82 -24.49
CA ARG A 107 -8.21 -19.37 -24.75
C ARG A 107 -9.62 -18.93 -25.10
N LYS A 108 -10.41 -19.79 -25.75
CA LYS A 108 -11.78 -19.42 -26.11
C LYS A 108 -12.67 -19.44 -24.88
N LEU A 109 -12.56 -20.46 -24.03
CA LEU A 109 -13.26 -20.55 -22.74
C LEU A 109 -12.88 -19.39 -21.83
N SER A 110 -11.61 -18.97 -21.81
CA SER A 110 -11.19 -17.86 -20.96
C SER A 110 -11.86 -16.53 -21.32
N SER A 111 -12.24 -16.33 -22.59
CA SER A 111 -12.95 -15.12 -23.03
C SER A 111 -14.40 -15.02 -22.54
N PHE A 112 -14.98 -16.11 -22.00
CA PHE A 112 -16.33 -16.11 -21.42
C PHE A 112 -16.34 -15.75 -19.94
N ILE A 113 -15.18 -15.67 -19.29
CA ILE A 113 -15.10 -15.37 -17.86
C ILE A 113 -15.32 -13.86 -17.67
N SER A 114 -16.46 -13.51 -17.08
CA SER A 114 -16.82 -12.12 -16.82
C SER A 114 -17.27 -11.87 -15.37
N SER A 115 -17.66 -12.93 -14.66
CA SER A 115 -18.17 -12.87 -13.30
C SER A 115 -17.50 -13.90 -12.39
N ARG A 116 -17.64 -13.70 -11.07
CA ARG A 116 -17.22 -14.68 -10.07
C ARG A 116 -17.81 -16.07 -10.29
N GLN A 117 -19.09 -16.14 -10.68
CA GLN A 117 -19.77 -17.42 -10.88
C GLN A 117 -19.16 -18.18 -12.06
N ASP A 118 -18.90 -17.50 -13.19
CA ASP A 118 -18.23 -18.10 -14.35
C ASP A 118 -16.86 -18.67 -13.95
N ALA A 119 -16.11 -17.90 -13.14
CA ALA A 119 -14.80 -18.30 -12.66
C ALA A 119 -14.86 -19.52 -11.73
N ILE A 120 -15.87 -19.61 -10.85
CA ILE A 120 -16.10 -20.78 -9.99
C ILE A 120 -16.43 -22.02 -10.84
N ASP A 121 -17.39 -21.88 -11.76
CA ASP A 121 -17.91 -22.99 -12.56
C ASP A 121 -16.83 -23.59 -13.48
N LEU A 122 -15.92 -22.75 -14.02
CA LEU A 122 -14.89 -23.18 -14.96
C LEU A 122 -13.55 -23.55 -14.30
N MET A 123 -13.27 -23.12 -13.05
CA MET A 123 -11.99 -23.37 -12.42
C MET A 123 -11.73 -24.87 -12.19
N GLU A 124 -12.73 -25.63 -11.74
CA GLU A 124 -12.56 -27.07 -11.48
C GLU A 124 -12.17 -27.80 -12.77
N CYS A 125 -12.90 -27.55 -13.86
CA CYS A 125 -12.56 -28.11 -15.17
C CYS A 125 -11.18 -27.64 -15.67
N ALA A 126 -10.82 -26.37 -15.48
CA ALA A 126 -9.51 -25.86 -15.88
C ALA A 126 -8.36 -26.60 -15.17
N LEU A 127 -8.56 -26.95 -13.90
CA LEU A 127 -7.60 -27.68 -13.08
C LEU A 127 -7.55 -29.17 -13.46
N GLU A 128 -8.70 -29.81 -13.70
CA GLU A 128 -8.77 -31.22 -14.12
C GLU A 128 -8.16 -31.43 -15.51
N GLU A 129 -8.47 -30.54 -16.45
CA GLU A 129 -8.03 -30.64 -17.84
C GLU A 129 -6.65 -30.01 -18.10
N ASN A 130 -5.95 -29.53 -17.05
CA ASN A 130 -4.64 -28.91 -17.17
C ASN A 130 -4.63 -27.76 -18.21
N SER A 131 -5.52 -26.79 -18.02
CA SER A 131 -5.78 -25.65 -18.90
C SER A 131 -5.37 -24.35 -18.19
N PRO A 132 -4.09 -23.94 -18.31
CA PRO A 132 -3.53 -22.87 -17.49
C PRO A 132 -4.06 -21.48 -17.86
N VAL A 133 -4.44 -21.22 -19.12
CA VAL A 133 -4.94 -19.89 -19.52
C VAL A 133 -6.32 -19.63 -18.92
N LEU A 134 -7.18 -20.64 -18.95
CA LEU A 134 -8.50 -20.64 -18.33
C LEU A 134 -8.38 -20.49 -16.81
N ALA A 135 -7.52 -21.30 -16.17
CA ALA A 135 -7.29 -21.22 -14.72
C ALA A 135 -6.76 -19.84 -14.29
N ALA A 136 -5.82 -19.26 -15.05
CA ALA A 136 -5.30 -17.92 -14.79
C ALA A 136 -6.37 -16.84 -14.95
N SER A 137 -7.29 -16.99 -15.91
CA SER A 137 -8.39 -16.04 -16.13
C SER A 137 -9.44 -16.13 -15.02
N CYS A 138 -9.77 -17.34 -14.55
CA CYS A 138 -10.62 -17.51 -13.36
C CYS A 138 -9.96 -16.88 -12.12
N LEU A 139 -8.66 -17.12 -11.92
CA LEU A 139 -7.91 -16.53 -10.82
C LEU A 139 -7.92 -15.00 -10.87
N GLN A 140 -7.77 -14.41 -12.06
CA GLN A 140 -7.77 -12.97 -12.23
C GLN A 140 -9.06 -12.33 -11.70
N VAL A 141 -10.23 -12.94 -11.97
CA VAL A 141 -11.52 -12.48 -11.41
C VAL A 141 -11.51 -12.55 -9.89
N PHE A 142 -11.06 -13.68 -9.31
CA PHE A 142 -10.99 -13.81 -7.85
C PHE A 142 -10.09 -12.74 -7.23
N LEU A 143 -8.93 -12.46 -7.82
CA LEU A 143 -7.99 -11.47 -7.29
C LEU A 143 -8.52 -10.03 -7.41
N HIS A 144 -9.23 -9.69 -8.48
CA HIS A 144 -9.84 -8.37 -8.65
C HIS A 144 -10.96 -8.08 -7.64
N GLU A 145 -11.62 -9.12 -7.12
CA GLU A 145 -12.73 -9.00 -6.18
C GLU A 145 -12.32 -9.20 -4.71
N LEU A 146 -11.01 -9.18 -4.39
CA LEU A 146 -10.54 -9.20 -3.00
C LEU A 146 -10.96 -7.91 -2.26
N PRO A 147 -11.34 -8.00 -0.96
CA PRO A 147 -11.40 -9.19 -0.12
C PRO A 147 -12.72 -9.98 -0.23
N ASP A 148 -13.73 -9.45 -0.94
CA ASP A 148 -15.10 -9.97 -0.91
C ASP A 148 -15.25 -11.39 -1.47
N CYS A 149 -14.38 -11.80 -2.40
CA CYS A 149 -14.37 -13.17 -2.92
C CYS A 149 -14.03 -14.21 -1.84
N LEU A 150 -13.27 -13.86 -0.80
CA LEU A 150 -12.90 -14.79 0.28
C LEU A 150 -14.03 -15.03 1.30
N LYS A 151 -15.16 -14.33 1.15
CA LYS A 151 -16.39 -14.61 1.89
C LYS A 151 -17.20 -15.74 1.24
N ASP A 152 -16.87 -16.10 0.00
CA ASP A 152 -17.54 -17.18 -0.73
C ASP A 152 -16.87 -18.53 -0.41
N GLU A 153 -17.64 -19.45 0.18
CA GLU A 153 -17.14 -20.77 0.58
C GLU A 153 -16.61 -21.60 -0.60
N GLN A 154 -17.14 -21.41 -1.80
CA GLN A 154 -16.70 -22.16 -2.99
C GLN A 154 -15.31 -21.71 -3.42
N VAL A 155 -15.06 -20.40 -3.43
CA VAL A 155 -13.74 -19.82 -3.75
C VAL A 155 -12.70 -20.24 -2.70
N VAL A 156 -13.07 -20.18 -1.42
CA VAL A 156 -12.18 -20.63 -0.33
C VAL A 156 -11.84 -22.11 -0.49
N ARG A 157 -12.82 -22.96 -0.82
CA ARG A 157 -12.60 -24.40 -1.02
C ARG A 157 -11.64 -24.68 -2.17
N ILE A 158 -11.73 -23.95 -3.28
CA ILE A 158 -10.79 -24.05 -4.41
C ILE A 158 -9.36 -23.83 -3.92
N PHE A 159 -9.11 -22.72 -3.21
CA PHE A 159 -7.76 -22.40 -2.73
C PHE A 159 -7.25 -23.31 -1.61
N CYS A 160 -8.11 -23.73 -0.68
CA CYS A 160 -7.72 -24.60 0.41
C CYS A 160 -7.36 -26.02 -0.06
N ASN A 161 -8.14 -26.56 -1.01
CA ASN A 161 -8.00 -27.94 -1.45
C ASN A 161 -7.05 -28.10 -2.64
N ALA A 162 -6.60 -27.00 -3.27
CA ALA A 162 -5.70 -27.06 -4.41
C ALA A 162 -4.41 -27.83 -4.08
N THR A 163 -4.21 -28.95 -4.77
CA THR A 163 -2.99 -29.76 -4.71
C THR A 163 -1.79 -29.02 -5.31
N LYS A 164 -0.57 -29.50 -5.06
CA LYS A 164 0.64 -28.92 -5.66
C LYS A 164 0.58 -28.84 -7.19
N GLN A 165 -0.01 -29.85 -7.85
CA GLN A 165 -0.19 -29.86 -9.30
C GLN A 165 -1.20 -28.80 -9.74
N GLN A 166 -2.36 -28.72 -9.08
CA GLN A 166 -3.39 -27.71 -9.39
C GLN A 166 -2.88 -26.28 -9.17
N ARG A 167 -2.12 -26.03 -8.10
CA ARG A 167 -1.45 -24.73 -7.88
C ARG A 167 -0.48 -24.39 -9.02
N SER A 168 0.25 -25.37 -9.54
CA SER A 168 1.14 -25.17 -10.68
C SER A 168 0.38 -24.84 -11.97
N ILE A 169 -0.83 -25.37 -12.16
CA ILE A 169 -1.69 -25.06 -13.32
C ILE A 169 -2.21 -23.62 -13.20
N MET A 170 -2.67 -23.26 -12.00
CA MET A 170 -3.32 -21.97 -11.73
C MET A 170 -2.35 -20.78 -11.75
N VAL A 171 -1.14 -20.92 -11.17
CA VAL A 171 -0.17 -19.81 -11.01
C VAL A 171 1.27 -20.15 -11.36
N GLY A 172 1.55 -21.34 -11.88
CA GLY A 172 2.92 -21.77 -12.17
C GLY A 172 3.82 -21.69 -10.93
N HIS A 173 4.97 -21.04 -11.10
CA HIS A 173 5.97 -20.87 -10.02
C HIS A 173 5.57 -19.83 -8.97
N ALA A 174 4.47 -19.08 -9.16
CA ALA A 174 4.03 -18.02 -8.25
C ALA A 174 3.14 -18.51 -7.10
N SER A 175 3.11 -19.81 -6.80
CA SER A 175 2.32 -20.39 -5.70
C SER A 175 2.59 -19.69 -4.36
N PHE A 176 3.85 -19.43 -4.01
CA PHE A 176 4.17 -18.73 -2.76
C PHE A 176 3.58 -17.32 -2.74
N SER A 177 3.73 -16.57 -3.83
CA SER A 177 3.21 -15.20 -3.94
C SER A 177 1.69 -15.14 -3.84
N LEU A 178 0.99 -16.11 -4.46
CA LEU A 178 -0.46 -16.24 -4.35
C LEU A 178 -0.88 -16.40 -2.89
N TYR A 179 -0.37 -17.41 -2.19
CA TYR A 179 -0.78 -17.65 -0.81
C TYR A 179 -0.26 -16.58 0.15
N CYS A 180 0.83 -15.88 -0.18
CA CYS A 180 1.28 -14.72 0.59
C CYS A 180 0.24 -13.61 0.54
N LEU A 181 -0.30 -13.31 -0.65
CA LEU A 181 -1.37 -12.32 -0.83
C LEU A 181 -2.67 -12.77 -0.16
N LEU A 182 -3.12 -14.00 -0.40
CA LEU A 182 -4.37 -14.52 0.16
C LEU A 182 -4.33 -14.57 1.69
N SER A 183 -3.21 -15.02 2.28
CA SER A 183 -3.02 -15.02 3.73
C SER A 183 -3.04 -13.62 4.30
N GLU A 184 -2.41 -12.63 3.65
CA GLU A 184 -2.43 -11.24 4.11
C GLU A 184 -3.86 -10.67 4.11
N VAL A 185 -4.63 -10.89 3.04
CA VAL A 185 -6.02 -10.44 2.96
C VAL A 185 -6.89 -11.13 4.02
N ALA A 186 -6.72 -12.43 4.21
CA ALA A 186 -7.46 -13.20 5.21
C ALA A 186 -7.11 -12.77 6.65
N MET A 187 -5.82 -12.53 6.93
CA MET A 187 -5.35 -12.02 8.23
C MET A 187 -5.93 -10.64 8.57
N ASN A 188 -6.02 -9.74 7.58
CA ASN A 188 -6.61 -8.42 7.76
C ASN A 188 -8.14 -8.47 7.97
N THR A 189 -8.81 -9.53 7.50
CA THR A 189 -10.25 -9.72 7.68
C THR A 189 -10.57 -10.39 9.01
N ASP A 190 -10.01 -11.58 9.25
CA ASP A 190 -10.10 -12.31 10.51
C ASP A 190 -8.86 -13.20 10.71
N PRO A 191 -7.89 -12.79 11.55
CA PRO A 191 -6.67 -13.55 11.77
C PRO A 191 -6.89 -14.85 12.56
N ARG A 192 -8.08 -15.05 13.16
CA ARG A 192 -8.41 -16.27 13.92
C ARG A 192 -9.20 -17.29 13.11
N SER A 193 -9.67 -16.94 11.91
CA SER A 193 -10.49 -17.83 11.08
C SER A 193 -9.75 -19.08 10.61
N ASP A 194 -10.50 -20.15 10.32
CA ASP A 194 -9.95 -21.38 9.73
C ASP A 194 -9.41 -21.14 8.32
N VAL A 195 -10.00 -20.20 7.58
CA VAL A 195 -9.55 -19.77 6.24
C VAL A 195 -8.13 -19.21 6.31
N THR A 196 -7.87 -18.31 7.26
CA THR A 196 -6.54 -17.72 7.45
C THR A 196 -5.49 -18.79 7.79
N ALA A 197 -5.82 -19.71 8.70
CA ALA A 197 -4.94 -20.81 9.06
C ALA A 197 -4.64 -21.72 7.85
N CYS A 198 -5.68 -22.11 7.10
CA CYS A 198 -5.56 -22.92 5.89
C CYS A 198 -4.63 -22.28 4.85
N PHE A 199 -4.83 -20.99 4.53
CA PHE A 199 -4.00 -20.29 3.55
C PHE A 199 -2.55 -20.18 4.00
N LEU A 200 -2.29 -19.94 5.29
CA LEU A 200 -0.93 -19.92 5.82
C LEU A 200 -0.26 -21.30 5.82
N GLU A 201 -1.01 -22.38 6.01
CA GLU A 201 -0.52 -23.74 5.82
C GLU A 201 -0.13 -23.99 4.35
N ARG A 202 -0.96 -23.54 3.40
CA ARG A 202 -0.62 -23.59 1.96
C ARG A 202 0.61 -22.72 1.64
N LEU A 203 0.78 -21.57 2.29
CA LEU A 203 1.96 -20.71 2.16
C LEU A 203 3.23 -21.43 2.62
N VAL A 204 3.18 -22.12 3.76
CA VAL A 204 4.28 -22.95 4.26
C VAL A 204 4.63 -24.07 3.28
N GLU A 205 3.63 -24.76 2.72
CA GLU A 205 3.86 -25.79 1.69
C GLU A 205 4.46 -25.24 0.40
N ALA A 206 4.11 -24.01 0.02
CA ALA A 206 4.61 -23.34 -1.18
C ALA A 206 6.01 -22.73 -1.01
N ALA A 207 6.53 -22.66 0.22
CA ALA A 207 7.83 -22.06 0.51
C ALA A 207 9.00 -22.95 0.05
N MET A 208 9.76 -22.45 -0.92
CA MET A 208 10.86 -23.19 -1.56
C MET A 208 12.23 -22.87 -0.94
N ASN A 209 12.46 -21.62 -0.54
CA ASN A 209 13.74 -21.15 -0.01
C ASN A 209 13.67 -20.76 1.48
N SER A 210 14.83 -20.58 2.12
CA SER A 210 14.91 -20.26 3.55
C SER A 210 14.16 -18.98 3.93
N ARG A 211 14.25 -17.92 3.11
CA ARG A 211 13.56 -16.64 3.37
C ARG A 211 12.04 -16.79 3.33
N GLN A 212 11.52 -17.54 2.36
CA GLN A 212 10.09 -17.86 2.28
C GLN A 212 9.62 -18.66 3.50
N LYS A 213 10.41 -19.64 3.94
CA LYS A 213 10.12 -20.45 5.13
C LYS A 213 10.11 -19.62 6.41
N GLN A 214 11.07 -18.71 6.57
CA GLN A 214 11.12 -17.77 7.70
C GLN A 214 9.81 -17.01 7.86
N LEU A 215 9.33 -16.38 6.78
CA LEU A 215 8.08 -15.61 6.77
C LEU A 215 6.86 -16.51 7.02
N ALA A 216 6.75 -17.62 6.28
CA ALA A 216 5.59 -18.50 6.34
C ALA A 216 5.41 -19.13 7.73
N TYR A 217 6.50 -19.65 8.33
CA TYR A 217 6.45 -20.21 9.68
C TYR A 217 6.12 -19.15 10.73
N HIS A 218 6.68 -17.93 10.60
CA HIS A 218 6.40 -16.86 11.54
C HIS A 218 4.92 -16.44 11.49
N GLN A 219 4.37 -16.18 10.30
CA GLN A 219 2.97 -15.77 10.14
C GLN A 219 2.00 -16.85 10.63
N LEU A 220 2.24 -18.13 10.29
CA LEU A 220 1.42 -19.23 10.80
C LEU A 220 1.55 -19.35 12.34
N GLY A 221 2.74 -19.19 12.90
CA GLY A 221 2.97 -19.17 14.35
C GLY A 221 2.17 -18.07 15.05
N CYS A 222 2.08 -16.87 14.46
CA CYS A 222 1.26 -15.76 14.96
C CYS A 222 -0.23 -16.11 14.99
N VAL A 223 -0.75 -16.72 13.92
CA VAL A 223 -2.15 -17.15 13.85
C VAL A 223 -2.46 -18.25 14.86
N LYS A 224 -1.59 -19.26 14.97
CA LYS A 224 -1.72 -20.33 15.97
C LYS A 224 -1.69 -19.79 17.40
N LEU A 225 -0.84 -18.80 17.68
CA LEU A 225 -0.81 -18.11 18.97
C LEU A 225 -2.14 -17.38 19.26
N LEU A 226 -2.68 -16.65 18.29
CA LEU A 226 -3.96 -15.95 18.43
C LEU A 226 -5.15 -16.90 18.64
N ARG A 227 -5.09 -18.08 18.03
CA ARG A 227 -6.06 -19.18 18.19
C ARG A 227 -5.85 -19.98 19.49
N LYS A 228 -4.83 -19.64 20.28
CA LYS A 228 -4.43 -20.32 21.54
C LYS A 228 -3.94 -21.76 21.34
N GLU A 229 -3.50 -22.10 20.14
CA GLU A 229 -2.87 -23.37 19.79
C GLU A 229 -1.37 -23.31 20.12
N TYR A 230 -1.07 -23.21 21.43
CA TYR A 230 0.26 -22.80 21.91
C TYR A 230 1.40 -23.76 21.57
N THR A 231 1.14 -25.06 21.48
CA THR A 231 2.15 -26.07 21.14
C THR A 231 2.60 -25.97 19.69
N GLU A 232 1.63 -25.81 18.77
CA GLU A 232 1.92 -25.60 17.35
C GLU A 232 2.60 -24.25 17.12
N ALA A 233 2.12 -23.19 17.80
CA ALA A 233 2.74 -21.88 17.74
C ALA A 233 4.22 -21.92 18.18
N GLU A 234 4.54 -22.63 19.28
CA GLU A 234 5.92 -22.77 19.75
C GLU A 234 6.82 -23.48 18.74
N HIS A 235 6.34 -24.58 18.15
CA HIS A 235 7.08 -25.30 17.11
C HIS A 235 7.35 -24.39 15.90
N LEU A 236 6.34 -23.66 15.43
CA LEU A 236 6.45 -22.77 14.27
C LEU A 236 7.38 -21.59 14.53
N PHE A 237 7.30 -20.94 15.70
CA PHE A 237 8.23 -19.87 16.05
C PHE A 237 9.66 -20.38 16.19
N SER A 238 9.85 -21.58 16.73
CA SER A 238 11.18 -22.21 16.82
C SER A 238 11.74 -22.50 15.43
N ALA A 239 10.94 -23.11 14.55
CA ALA A 239 11.33 -23.38 13.16
C ALA A 239 11.65 -22.09 12.39
N ALA A 240 10.86 -21.02 12.57
CA ALA A 240 11.12 -19.72 11.98
C ALA A 240 12.44 -19.12 12.49
N PHE A 241 12.68 -19.17 13.80
CA PHE A 241 13.90 -18.65 14.44
C PHE A 241 15.15 -19.42 13.97
N GLU A 242 15.09 -20.75 13.93
CA GLU A 242 16.15 -21.62 13.40
C GLU A 242 16.43 -21.36 11.91
N ALA A 243 15.40 -21.05 11.13
CA ALA A 243 15.56 -20.64 9.73
C ALA A 243 16.19 -19.25 9.56
N GLY A 244 16.31 -18.45 10.63
CA GLY A 244 16.95 -17.12 10.65
C GLY A 244 15.99 -15.95 10.94
N HIS A 245 14.71 -16.20 11.22
CA HIS A 245 13.74 -15.15 11.54
C HIS A 245 13.86 -14.71 13.01
N VAL A 246 14.80 -13.80 13.29
CA VAL A 246 15.14 -13.36 14.66
C VAL A 246 13.92 -12.87 15.45
N TYR A 247 12.99 -12.16 14.80
CA TYR A 247 11.79 -11.61 15.44
C TYR A 247 10.87 -12.69 16.04
N SER A 248 10.94 -13.95 15.56
CA SER A 248 10.15 -15.05 16.12
C SER A 248 10.46 -15.36 17.59
N ILE A 249 11.58 -14.88 18.12
CA ILE A 249 11.86 -14.95 19.56
C ILE A 249 10.80 -14.25 20.41
N ALA A 250 10.17 -13.19 19.89
CA ALA A 250 9.08 -12.50 20.58
C ALA A 250 7.88 -13.44 20.80
N GLY A 251 7.53 -14.26 19.80
CA GLY A 251 6.50 -15.28 19.93
C GLY A 251 6.83 -16.30 21.02
N LEU A 252 8.07 -16.80 21.05
CA LEU A 252 8.54 -17.72 22.10
C LEU A 252 8.56 -17.08 23.50
N ALA A 253 8.95 -15.81 23.61
CA ALA A 253 8.93 -15.06 24.87
C ALA A 253 7.49 -14.85 25.38
N ARG A 254 6.56 -14.51 24.48
CA ARG A 254 5.13 -14.39 24.79
C ARG A 254 4.55 -15.71 25.28
N LEU A 255 4.86 -16.82 24.61
CA LEU A 255 4.45 -18.17 25.03
C LEU A 255 4.99 -18.55 26.41
N ALA A 256 6.27 -18.28 26.69
CA ALA A 256 6.86 -18.50 28.00
C ALA A 256 6.15 -17.67 29.10
N SER A 257 5.85 -16.41 28.81
CA SER A 257 5.11 -15.54 29.73
C SER A 257 3.67 -15.98 29.94
N ILE A 258 2.98 -16.51 28.91
CA ILE A 258 1.62 -17.07 29.04
C ILE A 258 1.64 -18.28 29.98
N ARG A 259 2.73 -19.07 29.98
CA ARG A 259 2.96 -20.18 30.94
C ARG A 259 3.36 -19.70 32.34
N GLY A 260 3.48 -18.39 32.56
CA GLY A 260 3.88 -17.78 33.84
C GLY A 260 5.38 -17.58 34.03
N ASP A 261 6.21 -17.94 33.05
CA ASP A 261 7.67 -17.84 33.16
C ASP A 261 8.22 -16.58 32.46
N LYS A 262 8.04 -15.43 33.13
CA LYS A 262 8.60 -14.14 32.67
C LYS A 262 10.12 -14.12 32.67
N VAL A 263 10.78 -14.91 33.53
CA VAL A 263 12.25 -14.95 33.65
C VAL A 263 12.85 -15.56 32.38
N THR A 264 12.29 -16.67 31.90
CA THR A 264 12.72 -17.27 30.64
C THR A 264 12.44 -16.36 29.46
N ALA A 265 11.29 -15.68 29.42
CA ALA A 265 10.98 -14.69 28.39
C ALA A 265 12.04 -13.57 28.31
N TYR A 266 12.37 -12.98 29.47
CA TYR A 266 13.40 -11.94 29.58
C TYR A 266 14.79 -12.44 29.17
N LYS A 267 15.17 -13.66 29.61
CA LYS A 267 16.46 -14.27 29.27
C LYS A 267 16.60 -14.56 27.77
N ARG A 268 15.53 -15.05 27.12
CA ARG A 268 15.51 -15.31 25.67
C ARG A 268 15.78 -14.04 24.88
N LEU A 269 15.08 -12.95 25.20
CA LEU A 269 15.29 -11.66 24.54
C LEU A 269 16.68 -11.09 24.81
N SER A 270 17.15 -11.16 26.06
CA SER A 270 18.50 -10.70 26.42
C SER A 270 19.61 -11.47 25.69
N SER A 271 19.43 -12.78 25.48
CA SER A 271 20.36 -13.60 24.69
C SER A 271 20.42 -13.14 23.23
N VAL A 272 19.27 -12.90 22.61
CA VAL A 272 19.20 -12.38 21.24
C VAL A 272 19.84 -11.00 21.15
N MET A 273 19.58 -10.09 22.09
CA MET A 273 20.17 -8.76 22.11
C MET A 273 21.70 -8.76 22.32
N SER A 274 22.25 -9.85 22.87
CA SER A 274 23.71 -10.02 22.97
C SER A 274 24.35 -10.58 21.70
N SER A 275 23.55 -11.26 20.87
CA SER A 275 24.01 -11.93 19.65
C SER A 275 23.78 -11.10 18.38
N TYR A 276 22.83 -10.17 18.42
CA TYR A 276 22.43 -9.32 17.29
C TYR A 276 22.48 -7.84 17.68
N PRO A 277 22.69 -6.92 16.72
CA PRO A 277 22.52 -5.49 16.97
C PRO A 277 21.13 -5.22 17.53
N PRO A 278 21.03 -4.60 18.72
CA PRO A 278 19.74 -4.46 19.38
C PRO A 278 18.89 -3.42 18.64
N LEU A 279 17.62 -3.76 18.45
CA LEU A 279 16.62 -2.93 17.78
C LEU A 279 15.55 -2.48 18.78
N GLY A 280 14.84 -1.38 18.47
CA GLY A 280 13.84 -0.82 19.38
C GLY A 280 12.77 -1.82 19.81
N TRP A 281 12.29 -2.66 18.89
CA TRP A 281 11.30 -3.69 19.19
C TRP A 281 11.79 -4.72 20.22
N MET A 282 13.10 -5.01 20.27
CA MET A 282 13.66 -5.99 21.22
C MET A 282 13.53 -5.48 22.66
N TYR A 283 13.85 -4.20 22.86
CA TYR A 283 13.68 -3.54 24.16
C TYR A 283 12.19 -3.39 24.50
N GLN A 284 11.35 -3.03 23.52
CA GLN A 284 9.90 -2.96 23.73
C GLN A 284 9.33 -4.29 24.22
N GLU A 285 9.62 -5.40 23.51
CA GLU A 285 9.15 -6.73 23.92
C GLU A 285 9.73 -7.14 25.27
N ARG A 286 11.01 -6.85 25.54
CA ARG A 286 11.65 -7.20 26.82
C ARG A 286 11.03 -6.46 28.00
N SER A 287 10.61 -5.21 27.78
CA SER A 287 9.93 -4.38 28.79
C SER A 287 8.65 -5.02 29.34
N LEU A 288 8.00 -5.91 28.57
CA LEU A 288 6.81 -6.65 29.00
C LEU A 288 7.10 -7.65 30.14
N TYR A 289 8.37 -8.03 30.31
CA TYR A 289 8.79 -9.11 31.22
C TYR A 289 9.65 -8.64 32.40
N CYS A 290 9.94 -7.34 32.50
CA CYS A 290 10.58 -6.70 33.67
C CYS A 290 9.63 -5.68 34.33
N GLU A 291 9.98 -5.18 35.50
CA GLU A 291 9.17 -4.23 36.28
C GLU A 291 10.05 -3.08 36.81
N GLY A 292 9.42 -2.00 37.29
CA GLY A 292 10.13 -0.87 37.89
C GLY A 292 11.07 -0.15 36.93
N GLU A 293 12.23 0.28 37.42
CA GLU A 293 13.23 1.06 36.66
C GLU A 293 13.73 0.33 35.41
N SER A 294 13.93 -0.99 35.48
CA SER A 294 14.37 -1.77 34.31
C SER A 294 13.37 -1.71 33.15
N ARG A 295 12.06 -1.64 33.44
CA ARG A 295 11.04 -1.43 32.40
C ARG A 295 11.16 -0.04 31.80
N TRP A 296 11.37 0.99 32.62
CA TRP A 296 11.53 2.37 32.14
C TRP A 296 12.76 2.53 31.23
N GLU A 297 13.90 1.98 31.63
CA GLU A 297 15.13 1.98 30.84
C GLU A 297 14.94 1.26 29.49
N ASP A 298 14.27 0.10 29.49
CA ASP A 298 13.96 -0.62 28.24
C ASP A 298 13.04 0.22 27.33
N LEU A 299 12.02 0.87 27.87
CA LEU A 299 11.13 1.72 27.07
C LEU A 299 11.85 2.96 26.51
N GLU A 300 12.79 3.54 27.25
CA GLU A 300 13.61 4.65 26.76
C GLU A 300 14.52 4.21 25.61
N LYS A 301 15.18 3.07 25.76
CA LYS A 301 16.01 2.50 24.70
C LYS A 301 15.19 2.08 23.48
N ALA A 302 13.97 1.60 23.68
CA ALA A 302 13.05 1.31 22.58
C ALA A 302 12.78 2.58 21.74
N MET A 303 12.41 3.70 22.39
CA MET A 303 12.12 4.97 21.71
C MET A 303 13.36 5.64 21.10
N GLU A 304 14.54 5.48 21.71
CA GLU A 304 15.80 6.01 21.17
C GLU A 304 16.17 5.32 19.85
N LEU A 305 15.97 4.00 19.78
CA LEU A 305 16.29 3.19 18.61
C LEU A 305 15.19 3.20 17.54
N ASP A 306 13.94 3.25 17.96
CA ASP A 306 12.78 3.35 17.09
C ASP A 306 11.70 4.22 17.75
N PRO A 307 11.66 5.52 17.42
CA PRO A 307 10.69 6.44 17.98
C PRO A 307 9.27 6.23 17.44
N THR A 308 9.07 5.36 16.44
CA THR A 308 7.75 5.10 15.86
C THR A 308 6.96 4.09 16.67
N LEU A 309 7.62 3.34 17.56
CA LEU A 309 6.99 2.36 18.44
C LEU A 309 5.96 3.01 19.36
N ILE A 310 4.72 2.55 19.28
CA ILE A 310 3.56 3.18 19.96
C ILE A 310 3.52 2.79 21.44
N TYR A 311 3.80 1.51 21.76
CA TYR A 311 3.66 0.96 23.11
C TYR A 311 4.48 1.72 24.18
N PRO A 312 5.75 2.11 23.95
CA PRO A 312 6.50 2.89 24.92
C PRO A 312 5.80 4.19 25.34
N TYR A 313 5.30 4.98 24.40
CA TYR A 313 4.59 6.23 24.72
C TYR A 313 3.29 5.95 25.48
N MET A 314 2.49 4.97 25.03
CA MET A 314 1.25 4.61 25.70
C MET A 314 1.46 4.18 27.15
N TYR A 315 2.43 3.28 27.38
CA TYR A 315 2.73 2.79 28.72
C TYR A 315 3.25 3.90 29.62
N ARG A 316 4.22 4.70 29.15
CA ARG A 316 4.81 5.81 29.91
C ARG A 316 3.74 6.84 30.28
N ALA A 317 2.92 7.24 29.32
CA ALA A 317 1.85 8.21 29.54
C ALA A 317 0.80 7.69 30.54
N ALA A 318 0.36 6.43 30.39
CA ALA A 318 -0.58 5.82 31.34
C ALA A 318 0.03 5.72 32.75
N SER A 319 1.33 5.41 32.85
CA SER A 319 2.03 5.37 34.14
C SER A 319 2.15 6.76 34.79
N LEU A 320 2.45 7.80 34.00
CA LEU A 320 2.50 9.19 34.47
C LEU A 320 1.12 9.69 34.91
N MET A 321 0.06 9.34 34.17
CA MET A 321 -1.32 9.66 34.53
C MET A 321 -1.71 9.00 35.87
N ARG A 322 -1.33 7.73 36.09
CA ARG A 322 -1.51 7.05 37.39
C ARG A 322 -0.74 7.71 38.53
N LYS A 323 0.42 8.32 38.24
CA LYS A 323 1.20 9.13 39.19
C LYS A 323 0.68 10.57 39.34
N GLN A 324 -0.47 10.90 38.73
CA GLN A 324 -1.09 12.23 38.72
C GLN A 324 -0.24 13.32 38.04
N ASN A 325 0.77 12.95 37.24
CA ASN A 325 1.53 13.90 36.43
C ASN A 325 0.85 14.07 35.06
N VAL A 326 -0.25 14.83 35.06
CA VAL A 326 -1.14 15.02 33.90
C VAL A 326 -0.41 15.67 32.72
N GLU A 327 0.35 16.74 32.99
CA GLU A 327 1.06 17.49 31.95
C GLU A 327 2.08 16.61 31.21
N ALA A 328 2.89 15.85 31.96
CA ALA A 328 3.86 14.95 31.36
C ALA A 328 3.19 13.79 30.60
N ALA A 329 2.08 13.26 31.12
CA ALA A 329 1.33 12.19 30.45
C ALA A 329 0.78 12.64 29.08
N LEU A 330 0.15 13.82 29.03
CA LEU A 330 -0.35 14.39 27.78
C LEU A 330 0.80 14.76 26.83
N ALA A 331 1.92 15.28 27.36
CA ALA A 331 3.10 15.61 26.56
C ALA A 331 3.69 14.37 25.87
N GLU A 332 3.77 13.22 26.54
CA GLU A 332 4.27 11.97 25.95
C GLU A 332 3.41 11.51 24.77
N ILE A 333 2.07 11.51 24.91
CA ILE A 333 1.18 11.12 23.80
C ILE A 333 1.19 12.15 22.68
N ASN A 334 1.18 13.44 23.02
CA ASN A 334 1.23 14.52 22.04
C ASN A 334 2.52 14.50 21.23
N ARG A 335 3.64 14.06 21.83
CA ARG A 335 4.91 13.88 21.12
C ARG A 335 4.77 12.89 19.98
N LEU A 336 4.21 11.69 20.22
CA LEU A 336 3.99 10.71 19.16
C LEU A 336 2.98 11.22 18.12
N LEU A 337 1.82 11.73 18.57
CA LEU A 337 0.77 12.25 17.69
C LEU A 337 1.22 13.45 16.84
N GLY A 338 2.30 14.14 17.23
CA GLY A 338 2.91 15.23 16.47
C GLY A 338 3.56 14.80 15.16
N PHE A 339 3.98 13.54 15.02
CA PHE A 339 4.61 13.02 13.80
C PHE A 339 4.01 11.71 13.26
N ARG A 340 3.27 10.98 14.10
CA ARG A 340 2.57 9.74 13.72
C ARG A 340 1.19 9.71 14.37
N LEU A 341 0.15 9.85 13.55
CA LEU A 341 -1.23 9.69 14.00
C LEU A 341 -1.52 8.18 14.22
N SER A 342 -2.02 7.82 15.41
CA SER A 342 -2.38 6.44 15.78
C SER A 342 -3.73 6.44 16.49
N LEU A 343 -4.58 5.47 16.13
CA LEU A 343 -5.92 5.32 16.72
C LEU A 343 -5.83 4.98 18.21
N GLU A 344 -4.89 4.12 18.60
CA GLU A 344 -4.67 3.69 19.97
C GLU A 344 -4.20 4.83 20.88
N CYS A 345 -3.34 5.71 20.35
CA CYS A 345 -2.90 6.89 21.08
C CYS A 345 -3.99 7.97 21.19
N LEU A 346 -4.81 8.15 20.14
CA LEU A 346 -6.00 8.99 20.22
C LEU A 346 -7.01 8.44 21.23
N GLU A 347 -7.23 7.12 21.26
CA GLU A 347 -8.11 6.46 22.24
C GLU A 347 -7.59 6.66 23.67
N LEU A 348 -6.29 6.49 23.90
CA LEU A 348 -5.70 6.70 25.22
C LEU A 348 -5.81 8.17 25.66
N ARG A 349 -5.54 9.12 24.76
CA ARG A 349 -5.66 10.56 25.04
C ARG A 349 -7.12 10.97 25.28
N PHE A 350 -8.06 10.41 24.52
CA PHE A 350 -9.50 10.51 24.78
C PHE A 350 -9.84 10.06 26.21
N CYS A 351 -9.33 8.90 26.65
CA CYS A 351 -9.56 8.41 28.01
C CYS A 351 -8.97 9.34 29.08
N PHE A 352 -7.80 9.94 28.82
CA PHE A 352 -7.23 10.93 29.72
C PHE A 352 -8.11 12.18 29.82
N TYR A 353 -8.60 12.70 28.69
CA TYR A 353 -9.49 13.85 28.70
C TYR A 353 -10.82 13.56 29.40
N LEU A 354 -11.39 12.35 29.26
CA LEU A 354 -12.56 11.94 30.05
C LEU A 354 -12.26 11.95 31.56
N ALA A 355 -11.10 11.42 31.97
CA ALA A 355 -10.69 11.41 33.38
C ALA A 355 -10.43 12.83 33.93
N LEU A 356 -10.10 13.78 33.06
CA LEU A 356 -9.91 15.20 33.39
C LEU A 356 -11.18 16.05 33.24
N GLU A 357 -12.30 15.43 32.83
CA GLU A 357 -13.56 16.12 32.50
C GLU A 357 -13.41 17.18 31.39
N ASP A 358 -12.38 17.05 30.54
CA ASP A 358 -12.17 17.89 29.35
C ASP A 358 -12.92 17.30 28.15
N TYR A 359 -14.25 17.44 28.19
CA TYR A 359 -15.13 16.89 27.15
C TYR A 359 -14.88 17.49 25.77
N ARG A 360 -14.35 18.72 25.68
CA ARG A 360 -14.06 19.38 24.40
C ARG A 360 -12.93 18.67 23.67
N ASN A 361 -11.82 18.38 24.36
CA ASN A 361 -10.70 17.67 23.76
C ASN A 361 -10.98 16.16 23.61
N ALA A 362 -11.75 15.55 24.51
CA ALA A 362 -12.25 14.19 24.31
C ALA A 362 -13.10 14.09 23.02
N LEU A 363 -14.02 15.03 22.81
CA LEU A 363 -14.85 15.06 21.60
C LEU A 363 -13.99 15.21 20.33
N CYS A 364 -12.92 16.00 20.40
CA CYS A 364 -11.97 16.17 19.31
C CYS A 364 -11.31 14.84 18.91
N ASP A 365 -10.81 14.08 19.89
CA ASP A 365 -10.10 12.82 19.64
C ASP A 365 -11.03 11.73 19.09
N VAL A 366 -12.23 11.57 19.64
CA VAL A 366 -13.17 10.54 19.13
C VAL A 366 -13.66 10.85 17.71
N GLN A 367 -13.76 12.13 17.33
CA GLN A 367 -14.11 12.53 15.96
C GLN A 367 -12.95 12.32 14.98
N ALA A 368 -11.71 12.55 15.42
CA ALA A 368 -10.53 12.21 14.63
C ALA A 368 -10.44 10.69 14.40
N ILE A 369 -10.70 9.89 15.44
CA ILE A 369 -10.81 8.42 15.33
C ILE A 369 -11.85 8.03 14.28
N LEU A 370 -13.07 8.56 14.38
CA LEU A 370 -14.17 8.25 13.46
C LEU A 370 -13.93 8.77 12.03
N THR A 371 -13.10 9.79 11.86
CA THR A 371 -12.65 10.24 10.54
C THR A 371 -11.70 9.25 9.89
N LEU A 372 -10.77 8.69 10.67
CA LEU A 372 -9.79 7.71 10.18
C LEU A 372 -10.44 6.34 9.94
N SER A 373 -11.27 5.90 10.87
CA SER A 373 -11.97 4.61 10.88
C SER A 373 -13.40 4.78 11.42
N PRO A 374 -14.41 4.89 10.54
CA PRO A 374 -15.81 5.10 10.95
C PRO A 374 -16.39 3.99 11.83
N ASP A 375 -15.93 2.76 11.61
CA ASP A 375 -16.39 1.57 12.34
C ASP A 375 -15.50 1.22 13.55
N TYR A 376 -14.64 2.15 13.98
CA TYR A 376 -13.72 1.91 15.08
C TYR A 376 -14.45 1.56 16.38
N ARG A 377 -13.94 0.54 17.07
CA ARG A 377 -14.45 0.07 18.34
C ARG A 377 -13.37 0.20 19.41
N MET A 378 -13.63 1.06 20.39
CA MET A 378 -12.74 1.33 21.52
C MET A 378 -12.82 0.20 22.56
N PHE A 379 -11.83 0.16 23.45
CA PHE A 379 -11.70 -0.79 24.55
C PHE A 379 -11.67 -2.25 24.08
N GLU A 380 -10.69 -2.57 23.23
CA GLU A 380 -10.50 -3.92 22.66
C GLU A 380 -11.73 -4.40 21.86
N GLY A 381 -12.41 -3.50 21.17
CA GLY A 381 -13.56 -3.83 20.36
C GLY A 381 -14.90 -3.88 21.10
N ARG A 382 -14.96 -3.48 22.38
CA ARG A 382 -16.18 -3.61 23.19
C ARG A 382 -17.23 -2.54 22.85
N VAL A 383 -16.83 -1.28 22.67
CA VAL A 383 -17.76 -0.15 22.51
C VAL A 383 -17.50 0.57 21.19
N ALA A 384 -18.55 0.85 20.41
CA ALA A 384 -18.38 1.62 19.18
C ALA A 384 -18.00 3.07 19.50
N ALA A 385 -16.98 3.62 18.82
CA ALA A 385 -16.54 5.00 19.03
C ALA A 385 -17.68 6.02 18.78
N SER A 386 -18.61 5.72 17.88
CA SER A 386 -19.80 6.52 17.59
C SER A 386 -20.74 6.68 18.79
N GLN A 387 -20.85 5.64 19.64
CA GLN A 387 -21.65 5.69 20.87
C GLN A 387 -21.00 6.63 21.89
N LEU A 388 -19.68 6.50 22.08
CA LEU A 388 -18.92 7.37 22.99
C LEU A 388 -18.93 8.82 22.53
N ARG A 389 -18.79 9.07 21.22
CA ARG A 389 -18.93 10.41 20.64
C ARG A 389 -20.29 11.03 20.97
N THR A 390 -21.38 10.26 20.88
CA THR A 390 -22.72 10.75 21.23
C THR A 390 -22.80 11.13 22.70
N LEU A 391 -22.29 10.30 23.61
CA LEU A 391 -22.28 10.60 25.04
C LEU A 391 -21.47 11.86 25.38
N VAL A 392 -20.25 11.98 24.83
CA VAL A 392 -19.39 13.14 25.10
C VAL A 392 -19.94 14.43 24.49
N ARG A 393 -20.61 14.33 23.34
CA ARG A 393 -21.21 15.49 22.65
C ARG A 393 -22.24 16.21 23.51
N GLU A 394 -22.98 15.51 24.37
CA GLU A 394 -23.98 16.11 25.28
C GLU A 394 -23.35 17.09 26.30
N HIS A 395 -22.04 16.97 26.56
CA HIS A 395 -21.30 17.83 27.48
C HIS A 395 -20.60 19.02 26.79
N VAL A 396 -20.75 19.16 25.47
CA VAL A 396 -20.07 20.20 24.68
C VAL A 396 -21.11 21.10 24.01
N GLU A 397 -20.88 22.41 24.08
CA GLU A 397 -21.72 23.42 23.44
C GLU A 397 -21.87 23.16 21.93
N GLN A 398 -23.11 23.27 21.44
CA GLN A 398 -23.39 23.16 20.01
C GLN A 398 -22.98 24.44 19.29
N TRP A 399 -22.14 24.28 18.27
CA TRP A 399 -21.74 25.38 17.38
C TRP A 399 -22.74 25.56 16.25
N THR A 400 -23.01 26.83 15.90
CA THR A 400 -23.68 27.14 14.64
C THR A 400 -22.76 26.83 13.47
N THR A 401 -23.33 26.77 12.26
CA THR A 401 -22.52 26.61 11.03
C THR A 401 -21.45 27.71 10.92
N ALA A 402 -21.78 28.96 11.26
CA ALA A 402 -20.86 30.08 11.26
C ALA A 402 -19.72 29.91 12.27
N ASP A 403 -20.03 29.43 13.48
CA ASP A 403 -19.02 29.15 14.51
C ASP A 403 -18.06 28.05 14.05
N CYS A 404 -18.56 26.97 13.45
CA CYS A 404 -17.73 25.90 12.88
C CYS A 404 -16.77 26.45 11.82
N TRP A 405 -17.25 27.32 10.91
CA TRP A 405 -16.40 27.94 9.89
C TRP A 405 -15.30 28.83 10.49
N MET A 406 -15.61 29.57 11.56
CA MET A 406 -14.62 30.38 12.29
C MET A 406 -13.59 29.50 13.00
N GLN A 407 -14.04 28.46 13.73
CA GLN A 407 -13.18 27.51 14.42
C GLN A 407 -12.26 26.77 13.44
N LEU A 408 -12.79 26.35 12.28
CA LEU A 408 -11.99 25.71 11.24
C LEU A 408 -10.89 26.65 10.73
N TYR A 409 -11.22 27.91 10.48
CA TYR A 409 -10.25 28.90 10.01
C TYR A 409 -9.15 29.17 11.03
N ASP A 410 -9.50 29.36 12.31
CA ASP A 410 -8.53 29.64 13.37
C ASP A 410 -7.60 28.43 13.62
N ARG A 411 -8.17 27.22 13.71
CA ARG A 411 -7.39 25.99 13.92
C ARG A 411 -6.48 25.70 12.74
N TRP A 412 -6.97 25.82 11.50
CA TRP A 412 -6.16 25.63 10.31
C TRP A 412 -4.99 26.64 10.26
N SER A 413 -5.27 27.90 10.57
CA SER A 413 -4.25 28.97 10.60
C SER A 413 -3.17 28.71 11.65
N SER A 414 -3.54 28.12 12.80
CA SER A 414 -2.60 27.73 13.87
C SER A 414 -1.92 26.37 13.66
N VAL A 415 -2.17 25.70 12.53
CA VAL A 415 -1.61 24.37 12.21
C VAL A 415 -2.10 23.30 13.20
N ASP A 416 -3.35 23.41 13.68
CA ASP A 416 -4.02 22.41 14.53
C ASP A 416 -4.84 21.43 13.67
N ASP A 417 -4.16 20.42 13.12
CA ASP A 417 -4.76 19.52 12.13
C ASP A 417 -5.80 18.57 12.72
N ILE A 418 -5.54 18.00 13.91
CA ILE A 418 -6.50 17.13 14.60
C ILE A 418 -7.75 17.92 14.99
N GLY A 419 -7.57 19.13 15.55
CA GLY A 419 -8.70 20.01 15.86
C GLY A 419 -9.49 20.43 14.61
N SER A 420 -8.82 20.66 13.49
CA SER A 420 -9.48 20.97 12.22
C SER A 420 -10.29 19.79 11.68
N LEU A 421 -9.80 18.55 11.81
CA LEU A 421 -10.56 17.35 11.45
C LEU A 421 -11.83 17.20 12.29
N SER A 422 -11.74 17.44 13.60
CA SER A 422 -12.90 17.42 14.50
C SER A 422 -13.97 18.43 14.07
N VAL A 423 -13.58 19.66 13.73
CA VAL A 423 -14.53 20.67 13.24
C VAL A 423 -15.19 20.22 11.93
N ILE A 424 -14.42 19.69 10.97
CA ILE A 424 -14.98 19.18 9.71
C ILE A 424 -15.94 18.02 9.96
N TYR A 425 -15.61 17.09 10.86
CA TYR A 425 -16.49 15.99 11.24
C TYR A 425 -17.85 16.51 11.74
N GLN A 426 -17.84 17.50 12.63
CA GLN A 426 -19.07 18.13 13.12
C GLN A 426 -19.85 18.83 12.00
N MET A 427 -19.18 19.46 11.03
CA MET A 427 -19.85 20.09 9.89
C MET A 427 -20.48 19.06 8.95
N LEU A 428 -19.87 17.89 8.77
CA LEU A 428 -20.40 16.81 7.93
C LEU A 428 -21.70 16.20 8.48
N GLU A 429 -21.96 16.34 9.78
CA GLU A 429 -23.21 15.95 10.43
C GLU A 429 -24.37 16.93 10.15
N SER A 430 -24.08 18.11 9.59
CA SER A 430 -25.06 19.12 9.21
C SER A 430 -25.42 19.07 7.72
N ASP A 431 -26.40 19.88 7.29
CA ASP A 431 -26.79 20.03 5.87
C ASP A 431 -25.77 20.83 5.02
N ALA A 432 -24.53 21.00 5.51
CA ALA A 432 -23.47 21.68 4.78
C ALA A 432 -23.10 20.93 3.49
N ALA A 433 -22.52 21.65 2.52
CA ALA A 433 -22.02 21.08 1.27
C ALA A 433 -20.93 20.03 1.56
N LYS A 434 -21.29 18.74 1.48
CA LYS A 434 -20.42 17.63 1.91
C LYS A 434 -19.19 17.45 1.00
N GLY A 435 -19.34 17.63 -0.32
CA GLY A 435 -18.24 17.50 -1.28
C GLY A 435 -17.01 18.32 -0.89
N ILE A 436 -17.20 19.61 -0.62
CA ILE A 436 -16.09 20.50 -0.24
C ILE A 436 -15.48 20.18 1.13
N LEU A 437 -16.29 19.70 2.09
CA LEU A 437 -15.80 19.31 3.41
C LEU A 437 -14.91 18.07 3.33
N TYR A 438 -15.32 17.06 2.57
CA TYR A 438 -14.52 15.87 2.31
C TYR A 438 -13.23 16.18 1.56
N PHE A 439 -13.26 17.11 0.59
CA PHE A 439 -12.05 17.59 -0.07
C PHE A 439 -11.07 18.25 0.91
N ARG A 440 -11.54 19.00 1.91
CA ARG A 440 -10.66 19.59 2.92
C ARG A 440 -10.14 18.57 3.92
N GLN A 441 -10.98 17.61 4.26
CA GLN A 441 -10.60 16.48 5.08
C GLN A 441 -9.44 15.73 4.42
N SER A 442 -9.46 15.51 3.10
CA SER A 442 -8.35 14.88 2.39
C SER A 442 -7.05 15.68 2.51
N LEU A 443 -7.09 17.00 2.33
CA LEU A 443 -5.92 17.88 2.48
C LEU A 443 -5.31 17.84 3.90
N LEU A 444 -6.14 17.78 4.94
CA LEU A 444 -5.67 17.65 6.32
C LEU A 444 -5.07 16.26 6.59
N LEU A 445 -5.70 15.21 6.07
CA LEU A 445 -5.21 13.84 6.21
C LEU A 445 -3.88 13.64 5.49
N LEU A 446 -3.66 14.28 4.34
CA LEU A 446 -2.34 14.33 3.69
C LEU A 446 -1.29 15.00 4.60
N ARG A 447 -1.63 16.13 5.24
CA ARG A 447 -0.72 16.79 6.20
C ARG A 447 -0.40 15.95 7.43
N LEU A 448 -1.34 15.10 7.85
CA LEU A 448 -1.18 14.15 8.96
C LEU A 448 -0.54 12.83 8.53
N ASN A 449 -0.07 12.73 7.28
CA ASN A 449 0.55 11.53 6.71
C ASN A 449 -0.38 10.31 6.73
N CYS A 450 -1.66 10.50 6.38
CA CYS A 450 -2.70 9.47 6.27
C CYS A 450 -3.25 9.39 4.83
N PRO A 451 -2.44 8.97 3.83
CA PRO A 451 -2.80 9.04 2.42
C PRO A 451 -4.02 8.18 2.05
N GLU A 452 -4.18 7.01 2.66
CA GLU A 452 -5.33 6.14 2.40
C GLU A 452 -6.65 6.77 2.85
N ALA A 453 -6.66 7.36 4.05
CA ALA A 453 -7.82 8.08 4.57
C ALA A 453 -8.09 9.35 3.73
N ALA A 454 -7.03 10.01 3.25
CA ALA A 454 -7.17 11.15 2.35
C ALA A 454 -7.82 10.74 1.02
N MET A 455 -7.39 9.64 0.41
CA MET A 455 -7.97 9.12 -0.83
C MET A 455 -9.44 8.72 -0.65
N ARG A 456 -9.78 8.03 0.46
CA ARG A 456 -11.19 7.74 0.81
C ARG A 456 -12.03 9.02 0.92
N SER A 457 -11.49 10.04 1.59
CA SER A 457 -12.16 11.34 1.72
C SER A 457 -12.35 11.99 0.35
N LEU A 458 -11.37 11.93 -0.54
CA LEU A 458 -11.48 12.49 -1.88
C LEU A 458 -12.51 11.75 -2.75
N GLN A 459 -12.61 10.43 -2.61
CA GLN A 459 -13.67 9.64 -3.24
C GLN A 459 -15.06 10.01 -2.72
N LEU A 460 -15.21 10.22 -1.41
CA LEU A 460 -16.45 10.74 -0.81
C LEU A 460 -16.77 12.15 -1.31
N ALA A 461 -15.76 13.00 -1.50
CA ALA A 461 -15.94 14.33 -2.08
C ALA A 461 -16.56 14.24 -3.49
N ARG A 462 -16.05 13.31 -4.32
CA ARG A 462 -16.60 13.02 -5.66
C ARG A 462 -18.04 12.51 -5.60
N GLN A 463 -18.35 11.59 -4.68
CA GLN A 463 -19.70 11.03 -4.53
C GLN A 463 -20.72 12.08 -4.08
N HIS A 464 -20.29 13.02 -3.23
CA HIS A 464 -21.12 14.09 -2.70
C HIS A 464 -20.93 15.44 -3.42
N ALA A 465 -20.42 15.44 -4.65
CA ALA A 465 -20.28 16.64 -5.46
C ALA A 465 -21.67 17.25 -5.73
N ALA A 466 -21.82 18.56 -5.54
CA ALA A 466 -23.11 19.24 -5.73
C ALA A 466 -23.42 19.49 -7.22
N SER A 467 -22.41 19.41 -8.08
CA SER A 467 -22.52 19.68 -9.51
C SER A 467 -21.45 18.93 -10.32
N ASP A 468 -21.66 18.83 -11.63
CA ASP A 468 -20.72 18.14 -12.53
C ASP A 468 -19.34 18.80 -12.58
N HIS A 469 -19.26 20.13 -12.53
CA HIS A 469 -17.97 20.81 -12.56
C HIS A 469 -17.15 20.52 -11.29
N GLU A 470 -17.78 20.44 -10.11
CA GLU A 470 -17.11 20.01 -8.86
C GLU A 470 -16.68 18.55 -8.92
N ARG A 471 -17.52 17.66 -9.46
CA ARG A 471 -17.20 16.26 -9.65
C ARG A 471 -15.93 16.07 -10.49
N LEU A 472 -15.82 16.82 -11.59
CA LEU A 472 -14.63 16.81 -12.46
C LEU A 472 -13.37 17.31 -11.73
N VAL A 473 -13.49 18.32 -10.86
CA VAL A 473 -12.36 18.77 -10.01
C VAL A 473 -11.88 17.64 -9.11
N TYR A 474 -12.80 16.94 -8.43
CA TYR A 474 -12.42 15.85 -7.54
C TYR A 474 -11.85 14.65 -8.30
N GLU A 475 -12.41 14.29 -9.46
CA GLU A 475 -11.83 13.30 -10.37
C GLU A 475 -10.41 13.70 -10.80
N GLY A 476 -10.20 14.98 -11.11
CA GLY A 476 -8.89 15.48 -11.48
C GLY A 476 -7.85 15.41 -10.35
N TRP A 477 -8.24 15.68 -9.10
CA TRP A 477 -7.37 15.47 -7.93
C TRP A 477 -7.07 13.99 -7.69
N ILE A 478 -8.05 13.08 -7.87
CA ILE A 478 -7.83 11.63 -7.73
C ILE A 478 -6.82 11.16 -8.78
N LEU A 479 -6.97 11.60 -10.03
CA LEU A 479 -6.06 11.27 -11.11
C LEU A 479 -4.65 11.83 -10.86
N TYR A 480 -4.56 13.07 -10.39
CA TYR A 480 -3.30 13.68 -10.00
C TYR A 480 -2.60 12.89 -8.88
N ASP A 481 -3.29 12.59 -7.78
CA ASP A 481 -2.74 11.87 -6.63
C ASP A 481 -2.37 10.40 -6.96
N THR A 482 -2.94 9.84 -8.04
CA THR A 482 -2.62 8.48 -8.53
C THR A 482 -1.58 8.48 -9.65
N GLY A 483 -0.97 9.62 -9.98
CA GLY A 483 0.10 9.75 -10.98
C GLY A 483 -0.36 9.99 -12.42
N HIS A 484 -1.66 10.09 -12.67
CA HIS A 484 -2.25 10.36 -13.99
C HIS A 484 -2.40 11.88 -14.23
N CYS A 485 -1.31 12.64 -14.09
CA CYS A 485 -1.33 14.11 -14.08
C CYS A 485 -1.93 14.74 -15.35
N GLN A 486 -1.71 14.14 -16.52
CA GLN A 486 -2.27 14.64 -17.79
C GLN A 486 -3.80 14.49 -17.85
N GLU A 487 -4.33 13.36 -17.39
CA GLU A 487 -5.78 13.15 -17.31
C GLU A 487 -6.38 14.10 -16.26
N GLY A 488 -5.69 14.30 -15.13
CA GLY A 488 -6.08 15.28 -14.12
C GLY A 488 -6.16 16.72 -14.67
N LEU A 489 -5.21 17.12 -15.51
CA LEU A 489 -5.22 18.40 -16.23
C LEU A 489 -6.44 18.52 -17.14
N GLN A 490 -6.72 17.49 -17.93
CA GLN A 490 -7.89 17.47 -18.82
C GLN A 490 -9.20 17.63 -18.02
N LYS A 491 -9.33 16.96 -16.87
CA LYS A 491 -10.49 17.13 -16.00
C LYS A 491 -10.64 18.54 -15.44
N ALA A 492 -9.54 19.20 -15.12
CA ALA A 492 -9.57 20.60 -14.73
C ALA A 492 -10.05 21.52 -15.87
N GLU A 493 -9.62 21.26 -17.11
CA GLU A 493 -10.07 22.00 -18.30
C GLU A 493 -11.55 21.81 -18.61
N GLU A 494 -12.01 20.55 -18.58
CA GLU A 494 -13.42 20.20 -18.73
C GLU A 494 -14.26 20.94 -17.67
N SER A 495 -13.82 20.94 -16.41
CA SER A 495 -14.49 21.66 -15.32
C SER A 495 -14.56 23.18 -15.58
N ILE A 496 -13.44 23.82 -15.95
CA ILE A 496 -13.39 25.26 -16.25
C ILE A 496 -14.33 25.63 -17.40
N SER A 497 -14.46 24.76 -18.41
CA SER A 497 -15.34 24.97 -19.56
C SER A 497 -16.83 24.96 -19.18
N LEU A 498 -17.22 24.19 -18.16
CA LEU A 498 -18.57 24.16 -17.61
C LEU A 498 -18.81 25.36 -16.69
N GLN A 499 -17.92 25.56 -15.73
CA GLN A 499 -18.02 26.64 -14.77
C GLN A 499 -16.63 27.04 -14.25
N ARG A 500 -16.33 28.33 -14.37
CA ARG A 500 -15.12 28.91 -13.79
C ARG A 500 -15.21 28.90 -12.26
N SER A 501 -14.37 28.09 -11.61
CA SER A 501 -14.27 27.98 -10.15
C SER A 501 -12.83 28.14 -9.68
N PHE A 502 -12.66 28.54 -8.41
CA PHE A 502 -11.34 28.63 -7.80
C PHE A 502 -10.61 27.28 -7.88
N GLU A 503 -11.32 26.18 -7.57
CA GLU A 503 -10.78 24.84 -7.45
C GLU A 503 -10.26 24.30 -8.79
N ALA A 504 -10.98 24.56 -9.88
CA ALA A 504 -10.60 24.06 -11.19
C ALA A 504 -9.34 24.79 -11.71
N PHE A 505 -9.27 26.11 -11.56
CA PHE A 505 -8.04 26.87 -11.87
C PHE A 505 -6.87 26.46 -10.97
N PHE A 506 -7.13 26.25 -9.67
CA PHE A 506 -6.10 25.86 -8.72
C PHE A 506 -5.54 24.47 -9.01
N LEU A 507 -6.40 23.48 -9.27
CA LEU A 507 -6.00 22.14 -9.71
C LEU A 507 -5.17 22.20 -11.01
N LYS A 508 -5.65 22.94 -12.02
CA LYS A 508 -4.94 23.07 -13.29
C LYS A 508 -3.55 23.68 -13.11
N ALA A 509 -3.44 24.73 -12.29
CA ALA A 509 -2.17 25.35 -11.97
C ALA A 509 -1.21 24.37 -11.28
N TYR A 510 -1.72 23.58 -10.34
CA TYR A 510 -0.93 22.61 -9.57
C TYR A 510 -0.42 21.46 -10.46
N ALA A 511 -1.33 20.81 -11.19
CA ALA A 511 -0.98 19.69 -12.06
C ALA A 511 -0.06 20.12 -13.22
N LEU A 512 -0.18 21.36 -13.71
CA LEU A 512 0.71 21.90 -14.75
C LEU A 512 2.11 22.19 -14.20
N ALA A 513 2.20 22.78 -13.01
CA ALA A 513 3.49 23.08 -12.38
C ALA A 513 4.31 21.82 -12.09
N ASP A 514 3.64 20.71 -11.79
CA ASP A 514 4.29 19.43 -11.46
C ASP A 514 4.65 18.60 -12.71
N SER A 515 3.80 18.63 -13.75
CA SER A 515 3.99 17.82 -14.96
C SER A 515 4.92 18.43 -16.01
N SER A 516 5.16 19.75 -15.97
CA SER A 516 5.94 20.45 -16.99
C SER A 516 7.37 20.73 -16.55
N THR A 517 8.33 20.38 -17.41
CA THR A 517 9.75 20.72 -17.25
C THR A 517 10.13 22.01 -17.99
N ASP A 518 9.18 22.63 -18.70
CA ASP A 518 9.38 23.82 -19.52
C ASP A 518 9.28 25.10 -18.67
N PRO A 519 10.33 25.94 -18.62
CA PRO A 519 10.29 27.26 -17.96
C PRO A 519 9.17 28.19 -18.45
N SER A 520 8.65 28.00 -19.67
CA SER A 520 7.54 28.79 -20.20
C SER A 520 6.25 28.59 -19.42
N CYS A 521 6.07 27.40 -18.81
CA CYS A 521 4.85 27.04 -18.09
C CYS A 521 4.65 27.87 -16.81
N SER A 522 5.71 28.40 -16.20
CA SER A 522 5.59 29.27 -15.02
C SER A 522 4.72 30.51 -15.29
N THR A 523 4.75 31.06 -16.51
CA THR A 523 3.89 32.20 -16.88
C THR A 523 2.42 31.81 -16.96
N THR A 524 2.12 30.64 -17.51
CA THR A 524 0.77 30.07 -17.56
C THR A 524 0.25 29.76 -16.16
N VAL A 525 1.09 29.15 -15.30
CA VAL A 525 0.73 28.84 -13.90
C VAL A 525 0.42 30.12 -13.12
N VAL A 526 1.21 31.19 -13.29
CA VAL A 526 0.92 32.51 -12.70
C VAL A 526 -0.45 33.01 -13.15
N SER A 527 -0.73 32.99 -14.46
CA SER A 527 -2.03 33.40 -14.98
C SER A 527 -3.18 32.58 -14.40
N LEU A 528 -3.03 31.25 -14.31
CA LEU A 528 -4.05 30.37 -13.74
C LEU A 528 -4.32 30.67 -12.26
N LEU A 529 -3.28 30.93 -11.45
CA LEU A 529 -3.43 31.29 -10.05
C LEU A 529 -4.07 32.68 -9.87
N GLU A 530 -3.75 33.64 -10.74
CA GLU A 530 -4.42 34.95 -10.76
C GLU A 530 -5.90 34.83 -11.13
N GLU A 531 -6.24 33.99 -12.11
CA GLU A 531 -7.63 33.68 -12.46
C GLU A 531 -8.37 32.96 -11.32
N ALA A 532 -7.70 32.07 -10.59
CA ALA A 532 -8.26 31.45 -9.38
C ALA A 532 -8.58 32.52 -8.33
N LEU A 533 -7.66 33.46 -8.07
CA LEU A 533 -7.85 34.53 -7.08
C LEU A 533 -8.99 35.51 -7.42
N LYS A 534 -9.36 35.63 -8.71
CA LYS A 534 -10.54 36.40 -9.16
C LYS A 534 -11.86 35.69 -8.88
N CYS A 535 -11.84 34.37 -8.69
CA CYS A 535 -13.04 33.58 -8.40
C CYS A 535 -13.49 33.74 -6.92
N PRO A 536 -14.80 33.60 -6.63
CA PRO A 536 -15.29 33.55 -5.24
C PRO A 536 -14.62 32.41 -4.46
N SER A 537 -14.02 32.73 -3.33
CA SER A 537 -13.33 31.75 -2.47
C SER A 537 -13.10 32.33 -1.07
N ASP A 538 -12.89 31.46 -0.09
CA ASP A 538 -12.61 31.85 1.29
C ASP A 538 -11.15 32.30 1.49
N ARG A 539 -10.88 32.87 2.67
CA ARG A 539 -9.55 33.36 3.04
C ARG A 539 -8.50 32.25 3.09
N LEU A 540 -8.90 31.03 3.42
CA LEU A 540 -7.98 29.91 3.54
C LEU A 540 -7.39 29.53 2.18
N ARG A 541 -8.28 29.28 1.21
CA ARG A 541 -7.93 28.94 -0.17
C ARG A 541 -7.18 30.07 -0.86
N LYS A 542 -7.62 31.31 -0.68
CA LYS A 542 -6.89 32.49 -1.18
C LYS A 542 -5.47 32.57 -0.61
N GLY A 543 -5.29 32.23 0.66
CA GLY A 543 -3.97 32.15 1.28
C GLY A 543 -3.05 31.13 0.62
N GLN A 544 -3.58 29.94 0.29
CA GLN A 544 -2.84 28.89 -0.41
C GLN A 544 -2.47 29.31 -1.84
N ALA A 545 -3.40 29.89 -2.60
CA ALA A 545 -3.12 30.39 -3.94
C ALA A 545 -2.07 31.52 -3.94
N LEU A 546 -2.15 32.48 -3.01
CA LEU A 546 -1.13 33.53 -2.87
C LEU A 546 0.24 32.97 -2.48
N ASN A 547 0.29 31.98 -1.59
CA ASN A 547 1.53 31.32 -1.22
C ASN A 547 2.18 30.59 -2.41
N ASN A 548 1.38 29.87 -3.19
CA ASN A 548 1.87 29.16 -4.37
C ASN A 548 2.29 30.13 -5.48
N LEU A 549 1.51 31.19 -5.70
CA LEU A 549 1.84 32.25 -6.65
C LEU A 549 3.18 32.93 -6.28
N GLY A 550 3.39 33.20 -4.99
CA GLY A 550 4.66 33.69 -4.48
C GLY A 550 5.82 32.73 -4.80
N SER A 551 5.62 31.42 -4.66
CA SER A 551 6.65 30.42 -4.98
C SER A 551 7.03 30.45 -6.45
N VAL A 552 6.04 30.47 -7.34
CA VAL A 552 6.29 30.54 -8.79
C VAL A 552 7.00 31.85 -9.16
N TYR A 553 6.66 32.98 -8.51
CA TYR A 553 7.39 34.23 -8.70
C TYR A 553 8.83 34.16 -8.22
N VAL A 554 9.12 33.47 -7.11
CA VAL A 554 10.50 33.19 -6.67
C VAL A 554 11.26 32.41 -7.74
N ASP A 555 10.66 31.35 -8.28
CA ASP A 555 11.29 30.51 -9.30
C ASP A 555 11.51 31.27 -10.62
N CYS A 556 10.68 32.28 -10.90
CA CYS A 556 10.87 33.24 -12.01
C CYS A 556 11.87 34.38 -11.69
N GLY A 557 12.46 34.44 -10.50
CA GLY A 557 13.36 35.52 -10.05
C GLY A 557 12.67 36.85 -9.73
N LYS A 558 11.33 36.90 -9.71
CA LYS A 558 10.52 38.11 -9.43
C LYS A 558 10.29 38.28 -7.93
N LEU A 559 11.37 38.55 -7.19
CA LEU A 559 11.37 38.53 -5.72
C LEU A 559 10.45 39.57 -5.06
N ASP A 560 10.27 40.75 -5.65
CA ASP A 560 9.39 41.79 -5.10
C ASP A 560 7.91 41.35 -5.15
N LEU A 561 7.47 40.86 -6.30
CA LEU A 561 6.12 40.31 -6.48
C LEU A 561 5.88 39.10 -5.58
N ALA A 562 6.89 38.24 -5.41
CA ALA A 562 6.81 37.13 -4.48
C ALA A 562 6.60 37.61 -3.03
N ALA A 563 7.39 38.59 -2.58
CA ALA A 563 7.24 39.17 -1.25
C ALA A 563 5.84 39.75 -1.03
N ASP A 564 5.31 40.49 -2.00
CA ASP A 564 3.96 41.06 -1.95
C ASP A 564 2.88 39.98 -1.83
N CYS A 565 3.02 38.86 -2.55
CA CYS A 565 2.13 37.72 -2.45
C CYS A 565 2.16 37.10 -1.04
N TYR A 566 3.35 36.85 -0.48
CA TYR A 566 3.49 36.28 0.85
C TYR A 566 2.97 37.23 1.95
N ILE A 567 3.26 38.52 1.86
CA ILE A 567 2.72 39.53 2.79
C ILE A 567 1.20 39.57 2.72
N SER A 568 0.63 39.48 1.50
CA SER A 568 -0.82 39.43 1.30
C SER A 568 -1.43 38.15 1.89
N ALA A 569 -0.77 37.01 1.74
CA ALA A 569 -1.17 35.74 2.36
C ALA A 569 -1.13 35.82 3.90
N LEU A 570 -0.11 36.46 4.47
CA LEU A 570 0.01 36.67 5.92
C LEU A 570 -1.06 37.62 6.46
N LYS A 571 -1.47 38.66 5.71
CA LYS A 571 -2.59 39.55 6.09
C LYS A 571 -3.91 38.81 6.24
N ILE A 572 -4.11 37.71 5.50
CA ILE A 572 -5.26 36.80 5.64
C ILE A 572 -4.94 35.56 6.49
N ARG A 573 -3.93 35.66 7.37
CA ARG A 573 -3.51 34.65 8.37
C ARG A 573 -3.07 33.31 7.79
N HIS A 574 -2.56 33.27 6.56
CA HIS A 574 -1.94 32.06 6.02
C HIS A 574 -0.51 31.88 6.57
N THR A 575 -0.40 31.28 7.75
CA THR A 575 0.84 31.20 8.54
C THR A 575 2.03 30.61 7.78
N ARG A 576 1.82 29.65 6.87
CA ARG A 576 2.92 29.04 6.06
C ARG A 576 3.63 30.02 5.12
N ALA A 577 3.03 31.17 4.80
CA ALA A 577 3.66 32.18 3.95
C ALA A 577 4.94 32.80 4.57
N HIS A 578 5.13 32.69 5.90
CA HIS A 578 6.40 33.05 6.54
C HIS A 578 7.59 32.27 5.94
N GLN A 579 7.38 31.00 5.56
CA GLN A 579 8.43 30.18 4.93
C GLN A 579 8.84 30.74 3.57
N GLY A 580 7.87 31.11 2.74
CA GLY A 580 8.12 31.71 1.44
C GLY A 580 8.81 33.07 1.53
N LEU A 581 8.38 33.91 2.48
CA LEU A 581 8.99 35.21 2.72
C LEU A 581 10.45 35.09 3.22
N ALA A 582 10.73 34.11 4.09
CA ALA A 582 12.10 33.80 4.51
C ALA A 582 12.98 33.39 3.31
N ARG A 583 12.47 32.57 2.39
CA ARG A 583 13.17 32.22 1.13
C ARG A 583 13.49 33.47 0.30
N VAL A 584 12.57 34.43 0.21
CA VAL A 584 12.81 35.71 -0.50
C VAL A 584 13.94 36.52 0.17
N HIS A 585 13.93 36.66 1.50
CA HIS A 585 15.01 37.33 2.23
C HIS A 585 16.37 36.66 2.00
N PHE A 586 16.40 35.34 2.05
CA PHE A 586 17.62 34.56 1.78
C PHE A 586 18.15 34.80 0.36
N LEU A 587 17.28 34.79 -0.65
CA LEU A 587 17.67 35.05 -2.05
C LEU A 587 18.11 36.50 -2.29
N ARG A 588 17.68 37.45 -1.44
CA ARG A 588 18.22 38.82 -1.37
C ARG A 588 19.53 38.92 -0.58
N ASN A 589 20.11 37.79 -0.19
CA ASN A 589 21.33 37.67 0.60
C ASN A 589 21.21 38.21 2.04
N ASP A 590 19.99 38.26 2.60
CA ASP A 590 19.72 38.64 3.99
C ASP A 590 19.32 37.40 4.81
N ARG A 591 20.35 36.65 5.25
CA ARG A 591 20.16 35.45 6.08
C ARG A 591 19.56 35.77 7.44
N SER A 592 19.92 36.91 8.03
CA SER A 592 19.37 37.36 9.31
C SER A 592 17.86 37.58 9.25
N ALA A 593 17.36 38.30 8.24
CA ALA A 593 15.93 38.50 8.07
C ALA A 593 15.20 37.18 7.76
N ALA A 594 15.81 36.30 6.97
CA ALA A 594 15.25 34.96 6.71
C ALA A 594 15.09 34.14 8.00
N TYR A 595 16.13 34.15 8.85
CA TYR A 595 16.11 33.46 10.15
C TYR A 595 15.04 34.01 11.10
N GLU A 596 14.97 35.33 11.25
CA GLU A 596 13.96 35.98 12.09
C GLU A 596 12.53 35.77 11.56
N GLU A 597 12.34 35.76 10.24
CA GLU A 597 11.02 35.48 9.67
C GLU A 597 10.57 34.04 9.96
N MET A 598 11.49 33.08 9.92
CA MET A 598 11.20 31.69 10.28
C MET A 598 10.92 31.52 11.79
N LYS A 599 11.54 32.32 12.65
CA LYS A 599 11.23 32.35 14.09
C LYS A 599 9.77 32.73 14.34
N LYS A 600 9.22 33.69 13.59
CA LYS A 600 7.79 34.05 13.65
C LYS A 600 6.87 32.87 13.27
N LEU A 601 7.29 32.02 12.32
CA LEU A 601 6.56 30.80 11.98
C LEU A 601 6.56 29.81 13.15
N ILE A 602 7.72 29.58 13.75
CA ILE A 602 7.89 28.65 14.89
C ILE A 602 7.03 29.06 16.10
N GLU A 603 6.94 30.36 16.39
CA GLU A 603 6.14 30.90 17.50
C GLU A 603 4.62 30.71 17.29
N LYS A 604 4.16 30.64 16.03
CA LYS A 604 2.72 30.53 15.69
C LYS A 604 2.24 29.11 15.47
N ALA A 605 3.11 28.20 15.04
CA ALA A 605 2.73 26.85 14.66
C ALA A 605 2.70 25.92 15.87
N ARG A 606 1.57 25.23 16.10
CA ARG A 606 1.48 24.18 17.13
C ARG A 606 2.38 22.97 16.84
N ASN A 607 2.58 22.66 15.55
CA ASN A 607 3.54 21.67 15.09
C ASN A 607 4.56 22.36 14.17
N ASN A 608 5.82 22.42 14.60
CA ASN A 608 6.84 23.29 14.02
C ASN A 608 8.10 22.55 13.55
N ALA A 609 8.12 21.22 13.49
CA ALA A 609 9.27 20.47 12.98
C ALA A 609 9.67 20.90 11.55
N SER A 610 8.69 21.27 10.69
CA SER A 610 8.97 21.77 9.32
C SER A 610 9.60 23.14 9.34
N ALA A 611 9.20 23.99 10.28
CA ALA A 611 9.75 25.32 10.43
C ALA A 611 11.19 25.29 10.95
N TYR A 612 11.52 24.43 11.92
CA TYR A 612 12.91 24.22 12.37
C TYR A 612 13.81 23.69 11.24
N GLU A 613 13.33 22.71 10.48
CA GLU A 613 14.08 22.16 9.34
C GLU A 613 14.37 23.25 8.30
N LYS A 614 13.36 24.03 7.93
CA LYS A 614 13.53 25.13 6.97
C LYS A 614 14.41 26.25 7.52
N ARG A 615 14.35 26.55 8.82
CA ARG A 615 15.24 27.55 9.45
C ARG A 615 16.71 27.12 9.42
N SER A 616 16.96 25.82 9.52
CA SER A 616 18.32 25.27 9.54
C SER A 616 19.11 25.58 8.26
N GLU A 617 18.40 25.83 7.14
CA GLU A 617 18.97 26.26 5.85
C GLU A 617 19.50 27.72 5.88
N TYR A 618 19.09 28.54 6.86
CA TYR A 618 19.38 29.98 6.93
C TYR A 618 20.34 30.38 8.06
N CYS A 619 20.91 29.43 8.78
CA CYS A 619 21.77 29.71 9.93
C CYS A 619 23.17 29.09 9.80
N ASP A 620 24.06 29.49 10.70
CA ASP A 620 25.43 28.94 10.76
C ASP A 620 25.44 27.52 11.36
N ARG A 621 26.53 26.80 11.12
CA ARG A 621 26.68 25.36 11.43
C ARG A 621 26.22 24.95 12.84
N GLU A 622 26.51 25.73 13.87
CA GLU A 622 26.09 25.43 15.25
C GLU A 622 24.58 25.56 15.46
N LEU A 623 23.98 26.62 14.91
CA LEU A 623 22.53 26.81 14.94
C LEU A 623 21.81 25.78 14.07
N THR A 624 22.39 25.41 12.91
CA THR A 624 21.86 24.34 12.06
C THR A 624 21.81 23.03 12.84
N LYS A 625 22.87 22.69 13.59
CA LYS A 625 22.90 21.48 14.43
C LYS A 625 21.80 21.51 15.51
N ALA A 626 21.63 22.65 16.18
CA ALA A 626 20.58 22.81 17.19
C ALA A 626 19.16 22.69 16.58
N ASP A 627 18.91 23.35 15.46
CA ASP A 627 17.62 23.29 14.76
C ASP A 627 17.32 21.86 14.30
N LEU A 628 18.27 21.18 13.66
CA LEU A 628 18.10 19.79 13.22
C LEU A 628 17.94 18.80 14.37
N GLN A 629 18.56 19.06 15.53
CA GLN A 629 18.29 18.29 16.74
C GLN A 629 16.82 18.45 17.17
N MET A 630 16.30 19.68 17.19
CA MET A 630 14.88 19.94 17.47
C MET A 630 13.97 19.25 16.46
N VAL A 631 14.33 19.23 15.17
CA VAL A 631 13.55 18.50 14.15
C VAL A 631 13.42 17.03 14.52
N THR A 632 14.52 16.33 14.83
CA THR A 632 14.46 14.90 15.19
C THR A 632 13.72 14.61 16.49
N GLN A 633 13.65 15.59 17.41
CA GLN A 633 12.89 15.44 18.66
C GLN A 633 11.38 15.55 18.45
N LEU A 634 10.97 16.45 17.53
CA LEU A 634 9.58 16.77 17.22
C LEU A 634 9.00 15.82 16.18
N ASP A 635 9.77 15.50 15.14
CA ASP A 635 9.42 14.63 14.02
C ASP A 635 10.65 13.82 13.57
N PRO A 636 10.88 12.64 14.17
CA PRO A 636 11.99 11.76 13.81
C PRO A 636 11.80 11.13 12.42
N LEU A 637 10.63 11.25 11.79
CA LEU A 637 10.41 10.75 10.43
C LEU A 637 10.96 11.70 9.37
N ARG A 638 11.44 12.89 9.73
CA ARG A 638 12.13 13.79 8.79
C ARG A 638 13.49 13.23 8.42
N VAL A 639 13.72 13.08 7.12
CA VAL A 639 14.93 12.45 6.58
C VAL A 639 16.12 13.43 6.52
N TYR A 640 15.86 14.73 6.31
CA TYR A 640 16.89 15.75 6.12
C TYR A 640 17.90 15.84 7.28
N PRO A 641 17.50 15.87 8.57
CA PRO A 641 18.45 15.92 9.68
C PRO A 641 19.48 14.79 9.68
N TYR A 642 19.07 13.56 9.36
CA TYR A 642 19.96 12.40 9.35
C TYR A 642 20.95 12.48 8.18
N ARG A 643 20.47 12.87 6.98
CA ARG A 643 21.32 13.09 5.80
C ARG A 643 22.38 14.16 6.07
N TYR A 644 21.97 15.29 6.63
CA TYR A 644 22.88 16.39 6.94
C TYR A 644 23.95 15.96 7.95
N ARG A 645 23.54 15.35 9.07
CA ARG A 645 24.47 14.87 10.11
C ARG A 645 25.45 13.84 9.55
N ALA A 646 24.97 12.89 8.74
CA ALA A 646 25.81 11.86 8.15
C ALA A 646 26.81 12.45 7.15
N ALA A 647 26.40 13.40 6.32
CA ALA A 647 27.31 14.12 5.42
C ALA A 647 28.40 14.89 6.19
N VAL A 648 28.02 15.64 7.23
CA VAL A 648 28.99 16.36 8.09
C VAL A 648 29.98 15.41 8.76
N LEU A 649 29.54 14.22 9.17
CA LEU A 649 30.42 13.18 9.73
C LEU A 649 31.36 12.60 8.67
N MET A 650 30.87 12.38 7.46
CA MET A 650 31.68 11.92 6.33
C MET A 650 32.77 12.93 5.96
N ASP A 651 32.42 14.22 5.85
CA ASP A 651 33.37 15.32 5.61
C ASP A 651 34.40 15.47 6.74
N SER A 652 34.04 15.04 7.94
CA SER A 652 34.93 15.01 9.11
C SER A 652 35.76 13.72 9.22
N HIS A 653 35.79 12.88 8.17
CA HIS A 653 36.47 11.58 8.12
C HIS A 653 36.01 10.57 9.20
N LYS A 654 34.75 10.67 9.62
CA LYS A 654 34.13 9.75 10.59
C LYS A 654 33.17 8.80 9.88
N GLU A 655 33.66 8.03 8.89
CA GLU A 655 32.81 7.25 7.98
C GLU A 655 31.92 6.24 8.72
N LYS A 656 32.47 5.56 9.74
CA LYS A 656 31.72 4.59 10.56
C LYS A 656 30.56 5.24 11.32
N GLU A 657 30.77 6.44 11.88
CA GLU A 657 29.72 7.20 12.57
C GLU A 657 28.65 7.68 11.57
N ALA A 658 29.06 8.09 10.37
CA ALA A 658 28.15 8.52 9.30
C ALA A 658 27.22 7.37 8.86
N ILE A 659 27.78 6.18 8.59
CA ILE A 659 27.00 4.99 8.23
C ILE A 659 26.09 4.55 9.38
N ALA A 660 26.55 4.65 10.63
CA ALA A 660 25.74 4.34 11.80
C ALA A 660 24.55 5.32 11.97
N GLU A 661 24.74 6.61 11.69
CA GLU A 661 23.67 7.61 11.69
C GLU A 661 22.54 7.23 10.72
N LEU A 662 22.89 6.92 9.46
CA LEU A 662 21.92 6.48 8.45
C LEU A 662 21.30 5.13 8.81
N THR A 663 22.08 4.21 9.37
CA THR A 663 21.57 2.89 9.78
C THR A 663 20.53 2.97 10.88
N ARG A 664 20.71 3.88 11.85
CA ARG A 664 19.69 4.13 12.87
C ARG A 664 18.40 4.67 12.25
N ALA A 665 18.49 5.65 11.35
CA ALA A 665 17.31 6.22 10.70
C ALA A 665 16.56 5.19 9.83
N ILE A 666 17.30 4.41 9.03
CA ILE A 666 16.73 3.37 8.14
C ILE A 666 16.02 2.27 8.93
N ALA A 667 16.44 2.01 10.18
CA ALA A 667 15.83 0.98 11.02
C ALA A 667 14.35 1.24 11.34
N PHE A 668 13.91 2.50 11.40
CA PHE A 668 12.52 2.87 11.67
C PHE A 668 11.84 3.64 10.51
N LYS A 669 12.63 4.17 9.56
CA LYS A 669 12.14 4.78 8.33
C LYS A 669 13.05 4.44 7.16
N ALA A 670 12.72 3.38 6.43
CA ALA A 670 13.35 3.10 5.15
C ALA A 670 12.88 4.15 4.13
N ASP A 671 13.83 4.95 3.65
CA ASP A 671 13.60 6.02 2.67
C ASP A 671 14.61 5.90 1.54
N LEU A 672 14.17 6.17 0.31
CA LEU A 672 14.98 6.07 -0.89
C LEU A 672 16.27 6.90 -0.80
N HIS A 673 16.19 8.13 -0.26
CA HIS A 673 17.35 9.02 -0.14
C HIS A 673 18.33 8.55 0.93
N LEU A 674 17.84 7.97 2.03
CA LEU A 674 18.70 7.41 3.07
C LEU A 674 19.44 6.18 2.57
N LEU A 675 18.75 5.29 1.85
CA LEU A 675 19.32 4.10 1.23
C LEU A 675 20.37 4.47 0.18
N HIS A 676 20.04 5.42 -0.72
CA HIS A 676 20.97 5.91 -1.73
C HIS A 676 22.24 6.52 -1.10
N LEU A 677 22.09 7.39 -0.10
CA LEU A 677 23.23 8.01 0.56
C LEU A 677 24.09 6.98 1.30
N ARG A 678 23.48 6.00 1.98
CA ARG A 678 24.24 4.94 2.67
C ARG A 678 24.92 4.00 1.69
N ALA A 679 24.29 3.69 0.55
CA ALA A 679 24.92 2.92 -0.52
C ALA A 679 26.16 3.62 -1.08
N ALA A 680 26.09 4.94 -1.33
CA ALA A 680 27.22 5.74 -1.76
C ALA A 680 28.35 5.79 -0.71
N PHE A 681 27.99 5.85 0.58
CA PHE A 681 28.98 5.78 1.67
C PHE A 681 29.65 4.41 1.77
N HIS A 682 28.89 3.33 1.57
CA HIS A 682 29.44 1.97 1.49
C HIS A 682 30.38 1.81 0.28
N GLU A 683 30.02 2.32 -0.89
CA GLU A 683 30.90 2.36 -2.07
C GLU A 683 32.21 3.10 -1.75
N HIS A 684 32.12 4.30 -1.15
CA HIS A 684 33.29 5.12 -0.80
C HIS A 684 34.27 4.39 0.12
N ILE A 685 33.79 3.60 1.09
CA ILE A 685 34.65 2.82 1.99
C ILE A 685 35.04 1.43 1.44
N GLY A 686 34.62 1.10 0.22
CA GLY A 686 34.89 -0.20 -0.43
C GLY A 686 34.03 -1.37 0.04
N ASP A 687 32.93 -1.13 0.77
CA ASP A 687 31.95 -2.16 1.15
C ASP A 687 30.93 -2.39 0.03
N ILE A 688 31.37 -3.09 -1.01
CA ILE A 688 30.56 -3.45 -2.19
C ILE A 688 29.28 -4.21 -1.78
N SER A 689 29.40 -5.09 -0.77
CA SER A 689 28.28 -5.91 -0.30
C SER A 689 27.17 -5.06 0.35
N GLY A 690 27.55 -4.09 1.18
CA GLY A 690 26.65 -3.13 1.80
C GLY A 690 26.00 -2.21 0.78
N ALA A 691 26.78 -1.72 -0.18
CA ALA A 691 26.28 -0.88 -1.26
C ALA A 691 25.23 -1.62 -2.10
N LEU A 692 25.53 -2.82 -2.62
CA LEU A 692 24.57 -3.61 -3.42
C LEU A 692 23.33 -4.02 -2.62
N ARG A 693 23.44 -4.22 -1.31
CA ARG A 693 22.28 -4.50 -0.45
C ARG A 693 21.34 -3.29 -0.41
N ASP A 694 21.88 -2.10 -0.20
CA ASP A 694 21.09 -0.88 -0.14
C ASP A 694 20.53 -0.50 -1.52
N CYS A 695 21.29 -0.75 -2.61
CA CYS A 695 20.81 -0.62 -3.98
C CYS A 695 19.55 -1.48 -4.21
N ARG A 696 19.60 -2.75 -3.82
CA ARG A 696 18.46 -3.67 -3.96
C ARG A 696 17.27 -3.25 -3.12
N ALA A 697 17.51 -2.74 -1.91
CA ALA A 697 16.44 -2.23 -1.06
C ALA A 697 15.78 -0.99 -1.70
N ALA A 698 16.56 -0.04 -2.21
CA ALA A 698 16.06 1.15 -2.89
C ALA A 698 15.27 0.80 -4.17
N LEU A 699 15.80 -0.07 -5.02
CA LEU A 699 15.14 -0.52 -6.25
C LEU A 699 13.90 -1.39 -6.00
N SER A 700 13.74 -1.95 -4.79
CA SER A 700 12.49 -2.60 -4.40
C SER A 700 11.37 -1.61 -4.07
N VAL A 701 11.72 -0.36 -3.71
CA VAL A 701 10.78 0.73 -3.47
C VAL A 701 10.45 1.45 -4.78
N ASP A 702 11.47 1.77 -5.57
CA ASP A 702 11.32 2.37 -6.91
C ASP A 702 12.22 1.65 -7.93
N PRO A 703 11.67 0.69 -8.70
CA PRO A 703 12.43 -0.07 -9.70
C PRO A 703 13.03 0.78 -10.81
N ASN A 704 12.50 1.97 -11.07
CA ASN A 704 12.90 2.84 -12.17
C ASN A 704 13.79 4.01 -11.69
N HIS A 705 14.26 3.99 -10.45
CA HIS A 705 15.09 5.07 -9.92
C HIS A 705 16.47 5.10 -10.59
N GLN A 706 16.65 6.04 -11.52
CA GLN A 706 17.81 6.12 -12.42
C GLN A 706 19.16 6.22 -11.69
N GLU A 707 19.30 7.12 -10.71
CA GLU A 707 20.55 7.31 -9.95
C GLU A 707 20.97 6.00 -9.25
N MET A 708 19.99 5.25 -8.76
CA MET A 708 20.24 4.00 -8.05
C MET A 708 20.58 2.85 -9.00
N LEU A 709 20.00 2.81 -10.19
CA LEU A 709 20.40 1.87 -11.26
C LEU A 709 21.85 2.12 -11.70
N GLU A 710 22.23 3.39 -11.86
CA GLU A 710 23.60 3.78 -12.20
C GLU A 710 24.59 3.38 -11.10
N LEU A 711 24.29 3.69 -9.84
CA LEU A 711 25.12 3.29 -8.70
C LEU A 711 25.21 1.75 -8.61
N HIS A 712 24.09 1.04 -8.75
CA HIS A 712 24.08 -0.42 -8.76
C HIS A 712 24.99 -0.99 -9.86
N SER A 713 24.86 -0.51 -11.10
CA SER A 713 25.68 -0.98 -12.23
C SER A 713 27.18 -0.74 -12.00
N ARG A 714 27.52 0.43 -11.46
CA ARG A 714 28.90 0.83 -11.15
C ARG A 714 29.50 -0.05 -10.06
N VAL A 715 28.80 -0.23 -8.95
CA VAL A 715 29.24 -1.08 -7.83
C VAL A 715 29.34 -2.55 -8.27
N ASN A 716 28.39 -3.03 -9.07
CA ASN A 716 28.40 -4.41 -9.58
C ASN A 716 29.59 -4.68 -10.52
N SER A 717 30.06 -3.67 -11.26
CA SER A 717 31.27 -3.78 -12.09
C SER A 717 32.58 -3.85 -11.28
N GLN A 718 32.53 -3.53 -9.99
CA GLN A 718 33.65 -3.61 -9.06
C GLN A 718 33.71 -4.99 -8.35
N GLU A 719 32.73 -5.87 -8.59
CA GLU A 719 32.73 -7.24 -8.08
C GLU A 719 33.73 -8.09 -8.91
N PRO A 720 34.73 -8.74 -8.27
CA PRO A 720 35.83 -9.43 -8.94
C PRO A 720 35.45 -10.72 -9.67
#